data_AF-A9EUY9-F1
#
_entry.id   AF-A9EUY9-F1
#
_cell.length_a   1.000
_cell.length_b   1.000
_cell.length_c   1.000
_cell.angle_alpha   90.00
_cell.angle_beta   90.00
_cell.angle_gamma   90.00
#
_symmetry.space_group_name_H-M   'P 1'
#
loop_
_entity.id
_entity.type
_entity.pdbx_description
1 polymer ?
#
loop_
_entity_poly.entity_id
_entity_poly.type
_entity_poly.pdbx_seq_one_letter_code
_entity_poly.pdbx_strand_id
1 'polypeptide(L)'
;MKQIAIASSAALATLFIAATSLANTTAPSPTCTVIKRGVLGDIYNAEIWSLAPSYHVPSPFEVNTGYSSSVGEKRALFRFDLSPIPAGSLVTSAKFYALTYTSTAKTVYVHQVLAPWSEELVTWNNFGGMDPAAFTSFVPNVTGWSSVDLTGMVQQWVSGTAPSYGILLEEGASGKTSYKGSAHTDMGYRPLLEVCYTAPKGSIGDKVWFDANADGIEDASELGISGVVIDLFGDANCDGVADGALLQTAVTGANGVYRFTELDAGCYVVDVDDATLPLGHILTSDDEPLGVSLDAGENVANADFGYVTYSSIGDTVWLDSDADGLYEPETGELGVNGVRVELFQGNQLIDFTITGTSPYTGQPGFYLFDTLPAGTYSVVITPDNFMASGPLAGQEPTADPDGGLDNVGVVSLGWAQDLLDADFGYQLSCGNGVCGGDESCSTCAVDCGVCPPQCGNGTCEAGEDCGSCSADCDVCPPACGDGTCNGSESCGTCADDCGTCPPVCGNGTCEAGEDCGSCSDDCGACPAVCGNNVCENGEDCSTCTGDCGACPAVPGNGVCEAGENCFEVPSDCGICPPVCGSGVCEAGETCSSCAADCGECPPVCGDGVCKAGSEDCSSCAADCGACQCASPGTGSPGYWKNHESAWKVSQLTIGGKTYTKAQLLDIISRPTKGDVTYIIAKHLIVAKLNVGIGNQSSCIEDTIAAADAWLKKNPLGSNVKEGGKNSPWATGEPLATKLDNYNNGRLCAPHRD
;
A
#
# COMPACT_ATOMS: atom_id res chain seq x y z
N MET A 1 29.68 47.89 -32.28
CA MET A 1 30.88 47.76 -33.15
C MET A 1 31.84 46.78 -32.47
N LYS A 2 32.32 45.78 -33.23
CA LYS A 2 33.52 44.92 -33.00
C LYS A 2 33.56 44.09 -31.68
N GLN A 3 33.41 42.76 -31.77
CA GLN A 3 34.47 41.73 -31.94
C GLN A 3 35.46 41.64 -30.77
N ILE A 4 35.54 40.45 -30.14
CA ILE A 4 36.72 39.74 -29.57
C ILE A 4 36.19 38.31 -29.26
N ALA A 5 36.44 37.30 -30.10
CA ALA A 5 37.63 36.43 -30.18
C ALA A 5 37.76 35.43 -29.02
N ILE A 6 37.61 34.14 -29.39
CA ILE A 6 37.81 32.92 -28.59
C ILE A 6 39.30 32.55 -28.59
N ALA A 7 39.87 32.28 -27.41
CA ALA A 7 40.98 31.36 -27.15
C ALA A 7 41.00 31.11 -25.63
N SER A 8 40.66 29.91 -25.15
CA SER A 8 41.51 28.72 -25.01
C SER A 8 42.44 28.74 -23.79
N SER A 9 42.39 27.64 -23.05
CA SER A 9 43.43 27.08 -22.18
C SER A 9 43.59 27.64 -20.76
N ALA A 10 42.88 27.03 -19.80
CA ALA A 10 43.39 26.75 -18.44
C ALA A 10 42.49 25.83 -17.58
N ALA A 11 41.23 25.55 -17.97
CA ALA A 11 40.30 24.75 -17.14
C ALA A 11 40.12 23.28 -17.59
N LEU A 12 40.87 22.81 -18.59
CA LEU A 12 40.78 21.44 -19.12
C LEU A 12 41.92 20.51 -18.65
N ALA A 13 42.68 20.90 -17.63
CA ALA A 13 43.91 20.19 -17.21
C ALA A 13 43.84 19.55 -15.81
N THR A 14 42.67 19.51 -15.16
CA THR A 14 42.49 18.81 -13.86
C THR A 14 41.45 17.69 -13.90
N LEU A 15 40.94 17.34 -15.09
CA LEU A 15 40.02 16.21 -15.28
C LEU A 15 40.65 15.05 -16.09
N PHE A 16 41.95 14.81 -15.89
CA PHE A 16 42.68 13.71 -16.53
C PHE A 16 43.63 13.00 -15.55
N ILE A 17 43.13 12.70 -14.34
CA ILE A 17 43.70 11.67 -13.45
C ILE A 17 42.56 10.77 -12.97
N ALA A 18 41.86 10.12 -13.91
CA ALA A 18 40.95 9.00 -13.61
C ALA A 18 40.72 8.10 -14.85
N ALA A 19 41.68 8.05 -15.78
CA ALA A 19 41.55 7.22 -16.98
C ALA A 19 42.88 6.54 -17.33
N THR A 20 43.54 5.94 -16.34
CA THR A 20 44.58 4.92 -16.55
C THR A 20 44.46 3.80 -15.51
N SER A 21 43.33 3.11 -15.51
CA SER A 21 43.24 1.74 -14.97
C SER A 21 42.33 0.81 -15.79
N LEU A 22 41.97 1.19 -17.03
CA LEU A 22 41.35 0.28 -17.99
C LEU A 22 42.40 -0.66 -18.60
N ALA A 23 42.91 -1.58 -17.80
CA ALA A 23 43.62 -2.78 -18.26
C ALA A 23 43.84 -3.76 -17.11
N ASN A 24 42.76 -4.39 -16.65
CA ASN A 24 42.70 -5.82 -16.32
C ASN A 24 41.32 -6.18 -15.76
N THR A 25 40.27 -6.01 -16.56
CA THR A 25 39.10 -6.89 -16.38
C THR A 25 39.44 -8.16 -17.14
N THR A 26 40.06 -9.12 -16.45
CA THR A 26 39.99 -10.51 -16.90
C THR A 26 38.52 -10.81 -17.15
N ALA A 27 38.15 -11.14 -18.39
CA ALA A 27 36.80 -11.58 -18.70
C ALA A 27 36.37 -12.61 -17.66
N PRO A 28 35.14 -12.53 -17.12
CA PRO A 28 34.71 -13.44 -16.06
C PRO A 28 34.99 -14.87 -16.49
N SER A 29 35.76 -15.59 -15.68
CA SER A 29 36.05 -17.00 -15.96
C SER A 29 34.71 -17.75 -15.92
N PRO A 30 34.36 -18.51 -16.96
CA PRO A 30 33.09 -19.24 -16.95
C PRO A 30 33.06 -20.25 -15.81
N THR A 31 31.91 -20.36 -15.15
CA THR A 31 31.64 -21.38 -14.14
C THR A 31 31.31 -22.69 -14.87
N CYS A 32 31.97 -23.79 -14.51
CA CYS A 32 31.75 -25.10 -15.12
C CYS A 32 31.09 -26.08 -14.13
N THR A 33 29.92 -26.60 -14.50
CA THR A 33 29.16 -27.58 -13.73
C THR A 33 29.11 -28.92 -14.46
N VAL A 34 29.35 -30.02 -13.72
CA VAL A 34 29.21 -31.39 -14.24
C VAL A 34 27.87 -31.97 -13.78
N ILE A 35 27.00 -32.23 -14.74
CA ILE A 35 25.67 -32.78 -14.54
C ILE A 35 25.71 -34.29 -14.84
N LYS A 36 25.42 -35.09 -13.83
CA LYS A 36 25.25 -36.54 -13.94
C LYS A 36 23.84 -36.90 -13.53
N ARG A 37 23.27 -37.92 -14.16
CA ARG A 37 21.96 -38.40 -13.77
C ARG A 37 22.07 -39.20 -12.45
N GLY A 38 21.25 -38.77 -11.49
CA GLY A 38 20.84 -39.37 -10.20
C GLY A 38 21.91 -40.05 -9.35
N VAL A 39 21.47 -40.76 -8.29
CA VAL A 39 22.34 -41.48 -7.34
C VAL A 39 22.34 -42.99 -7.61
N LEU A 40 23.00 -43.79 -6.77
CA LEU A 40 23.06 -45.25 -6.95
C LEU A 40 21.68 -45.89 -6.71
N GLY A 41 21.03 -46.41 -7.76
CA GLY A 41 19.81 -47.23 -7.66
C GLY A 41 18.50 -46.58 -8.14
N ASP A 42 18.48 -45.27 -8.41
CA ASP A 42 17.24 -44.51 -8.66
C ASP A 42 17.01 -44.11 -10.13
N ILE A 43 17.71 -44.75 -11.07
CA ILE A 43 17.70 -44.33 -12.48
C ILE A 43 17.68 -45.55 -13.39
N TYR A 44 16.92 -45.43 -14.46
CA TYR A 44 16.83 -46.44 -15.51
C TYR A 44 17.62 -46.04 -16.75
N ASN A 45 18.06 -47.05 -17.47
CA ASN A 45 18.64 -46.89 -18.79
C ASN A 45 17.52 -46.80 -19.82
N ALA A 46 17.65 -45.86 -20.76
CA ALA A 46 16.65 -45.63 -21.78
C ALA A 46 17.17 -46.04 -23.16
N GLU A 47 16.70 -47.20 -23.62
CA GLU A 47 17.01 -47.76 -24.93
C GLU A 47 15.74 -48.31 -25.56
N ILE A 48 15.46 -47.91 -26.80
CA ILE A 48 14.25 -48.28 -27.55
C ILE A 48 14.59 -49.11 -28.78
N TRP A 49 13.75 -50.11 -29.09
CA TRP A 49 14.00 -51.11 -30.14
C TRP A 49 12.91 -51.12 -31.21
N SER A 50 13.29 -51.04 -32.49
CA SER A 50 12.30 -50.93 -33.58
C SER A 50 11.52 -52.23 -33.86
N LEU A 51 12.12 -53.40 -33.67
CA LEU A 51 11.42 -54.70 -33.85
C LEU A 51 10.86 -55.28 -32.54
N ALA A 52 11.05 -54.58 -31.41
CA ALA A 52 10.44 -54.91 -30.13
C ALA A 52 9.86 -53.64 -29.50
N PRO A 53 8.81 -53.07 -30.10
CA PRO A 53 8.49 -51.66 -29.89
C PRO A 53 7.82 -51.33 -28.55
N SER A 54 7.40 -52.34 -27.80
CA SER A 54 6.90 -52.21 -26.42
C SER A 54 7.95 -52.61 -25.37
N TYR A 55 9.16 -52.97 -25.79
CA TYR A 55 10.22 -53.36 -24.89
C TYR A 55 10.94 -52.13 -24.34
N HIS A 56 11.19 -52.14 -23.03
CA HIS A 56 12.10 -51.23 -22.34
C HIS A 56 13.26 -52.06 -21.78
N VAL A 57 14.46 -51.48 -21.69
CA VAL A 57 15.66 -52.19 -21.22
C VAL A 57 15.78 -52.15 -19.69
N PRO A 58 15.74 -53.29 -18.98
CA PRO A 58 15.95 -53.35 -17.53
C PRO A 58 17.42 -53.59 -17.13
N SER A 59 18.37 -53.59 -18.07
CA SER A 59 19.80 -53.83 -17.76
C SER A 59 20.41 -52.62 -17.06
N PRO A 60 21.04 -52.76 -15.88
CA PRO A 60 21.58 -51.63 -15.13
C PRO A 60 22.92 -51.12 -15.69
N PHE A 61 23.57 -51.85 -16.60
CA PHE A 61 24.97 -51.58 -16.95
C PHE A 61 25.17 -50.78 -18.23
N GLU A 62 24.41 -51.08 -19.29
CA GLU A 62 24.72 -50.65 -20.66
C GLU A 62 23.50 -50.16 -21.43
N VAL A 63 23.73 -49.20 -22.32
CA VAL A 63 22.77 -48.64 -23.28
C VAL A 63 23.38 -48.71 -24.67
N ASN A 64 22.61 -49.08 -25.68
CA ASN A 64 23.14 -49.45 -26.99
C ASN A 64 22.51 -48.66 -28.14
N THR A 65 23.33 -48.42 -29.16
CA THR A 65 22.93 -47.88 -30.47
C THR A 65 23.25 -48.86 -31.59
N GLY A 66 22.60 -48.68 -32.73
CA GLY A 66 22.89 -49.42 -33.96
C GLY A 66 21.90 -50.54 -34.24
N TYR A 67 22.26 -51.50 -35.07
CA TYR A 67 21.29 -52.49 -35.58
C TYR A 67 21.59 -53.94 -35.17
N SER A 68 20.53 -54.67 -34.85
CA SER A 68 20.55 -56.12 -34.63
C SER A 68 19.45 -56.80 -35.44
N SER A 69 19.75 -57.96 -36.03
CA SER A 69 18.75 -58.77 -36.73
C SER A 69 17.63 -59.28 -35.81
N SER A 70 17.86 -59.34 -34.50
CA SER A 70 16.89 -59.85 -33.52
C SER A 70 15.93 -58.81 -32.97
N VAL A 71 16.36 -57.55 -32.86
CA VAL A 71 15.59 -56.47 -32.19
C VAL A 71 15.48 -55.19 -33.01
N GLY A 72 16.05 -55.21 -34.21
CA GLY A 72 16.03 -54.08 -35.13
C GLY A 72 17.04 -53.01 -34.76
N GLU A 73 16.66 -51.78 -35.04
CA GLU A 73 17.39 -50.57 -34.69
C GLU A 73 17.23 -50.29 -33.19
N LYS A 74 18.35 -49.92 -32.56
CA LYS A 74 18.44 -49.52 -31.18
C LYS A 74 18.84 -48.05 -31.11
N ARG A 75 18.14 -47.29 -30.28
CA ARG A 75 18.44 -45.88 -30.00
C ARG A 75 18.58 -45.69 -28.49
N ALA A 76 19.59 -44.93 -28.11
CA ALA A 76 19.88 -44.59 -26.71
C ALA A 76 19.38 -43.19 -26.40
N LEU A 77 18.71 -42.99 -25.27
CA LEU A 77 18.24 -41.68 -24.82
C LEU A 77 18.94 -41.23 -23.54
N PHE A 78 19.26 -39.94 -23.47
CA PHE A 78 19.82 -39.31 -22.29
C PHE A 78 19.12 -37.98 -22.03
N ARG A 79 18.79 -37.71 -20.77
CA ARG A 79 18.31 -36.40 -20.30
C ARG A 79 19.25 -35.86 -19.24
N PHE A 80 19.25 -34.54 -19.02
CA PHE A 80 20.07 -33.86 -18.03
C PHE A 80 19.20 -32.84 -17.28
N ASP A 81 19.42 -32.72 -15.97
CA ASP A 81 18.77 -31.70 -15.15
C ASP A 81 19.65 -30.45 -15.16
N LEU A 82 19.15 -29.39 -15.80
CA LEU A 82 19.86 -28.12 -15.96
C LEU A 82 19.51 -27.10 -14.87
N SER A 83 18.69 -27.45 -13.87
CA SER A 83 18.33 -26.56 -12.75
C SER A 83 19.53 -25.94 -12.01
N PRO A 84 20.74 -26.55 -11.96
CA PRO A 84 21.91 -25.90 -11.35
C PRO A 84 22.52 -24.76 -12.19
N ILE A 85 22.00 -24.50 -13.40
CA ILE A 85 22.47 -23.42 -14.27
C ILE A 85 21.43 -22.30 -14.20
N PRO A 86 21.80 -21.09 -13.76
CA PRO A 86 20.86 -19.98 -13.69
C PRO A 86 20.23 -19.69 -15.05
N ALA A 87 18.93 -19.40 -15.05
CA ALA A 87 18.21 -19.04 -16.27
C ALA A 87 18.86 -17.83 -16.96
N GLY A 88 18.82 -17.80 -18.29
CA GLY A 88 19.41 -16.71 -19.06
C GLY A 88 20.95 -16.70 -19.10
N SER A 89 21.62 -17.68 -18.48
CA SER A 89 23.08 -17.82 -18.60
C SER A 89 23.54 -18.01 -20.04
N LEU A 90 24.68 -17.38 -20.37
CA LEU A 90 25.37 -17.59 -21.62
C LEU A 90 26.24 -18.85 -21.50
N VAL A 91 25.89 -19.89 -22.25
CA VAL A 91 26.61 -21.16 -22.30
C VAL A 91 27.81 -21.01 -23.23
N THR A 92 29.02 -21.06 -22.64
CA THR A 92 30.30 -20.93 -23.37
C THR A 92 30.79 -22.27 -23.92
N SER A 93 30.45 -23.38 -23.26
CA SER A 93 30.74 -24.74 -23.71
C SER A 93 29.77 -25.71 -23.05
N ALA A 94 29.23 -26.67 -23.78
CA ALA A 94 28.54 -27.82 -23.20
C ALA A 94 28.98 -29.11 -23.90
N LYS A 95 29.54 -30.05 -23.15
CA LYS A 95 30.07 -31.31 -23.67
C LYS A 95 29.41 -32.50 -23.01
N PHE A 96 28.77 -33.33 -23.82
CA PHE A 96 28.28 -34.63 -23.38
C PHE A 96 29.38 -35.66 -23.52
N TYR A 97 29.61 -36.43 -22.46
CA TYR A 97 30.58 -37.52 -22.42
C TYR A 97 29.87 -38.84 -22.15
N ALA A 98 30.20 -39.85 -22.94
CA ALA A 98 29.73 -41.22 -22.76
C ALA A 98 30.91 -42.19 -22.76
N LEU A 99 30.95 -43.10 -21.79
CA LEU A 99 31.98 -44.12 -21.72
C LEU A 99 31.59 -45.32 -22.58
N THR A 100 32.32 -45.54 -23.66
CA THR A 100 32.09 -46.66 -24.58
C THR A 100 32.69 -47.94 -24.02
N TYR A 101 31.85 -48.98 -23.89
CA TYR A 101 32.29 -50.33 -23.53
C TYR A 101 32.80 -51.09 -24.77
N THR A 102 32.04 -51.07 -25.87
CA THR A 102 32.45 -51.63 -27.17
C THR A 102 31.83 -50.83 -28.31
N SER A 103 32.51 -50.71 -29.44
CA SER A 103 31.95 -50.10 -30.67
C SER A 103 32.56 -50.68 -31.94
N THR A 104 31.81 -50.59 -33.05
CA THR A 104 32.33 -50.76 -34.42
C THR A 104 32.96 -49.48 -35.00
N ALA A 105 33.07 -48.41 -34.20
CA ALA A 105 33.64 -47.12 -34.55
C ALA A 105 33.00 -46.51 -35.82
N LYS A 106 31.66 -46.55 -35.89
CA LYS A 106 30.87 -45.89 -36.93
C LYS A 106 30.29 -44.59 -36.40
N THR A 107 29.87 -43.71 -37.32
CA THR A 107 29.27 -42.43 -36.96
C THR A 107 27.96 -42.64 -36.19
N VAL A 108 27.88 -41.97 -35.04
CA VAL A 108 26.68 -41.87 -34.20
C VAL A 108 26.17 -40.45 -34.31
N TYR A 109 24.90 -40.32 -34.68
CA TYR A 109 24.20 -39.05 -34.81
C TYR A 109 23.49 -38.70 -33.51
N VAL A 110 23.54 -37.44 -33.13
CA VAL A 110 22.89 -36.90 -31.93
C VAL A 110 21.72 -36.05 -32.37
N HIS A 111 20.54 -36.40 -31.88
CA HIS A 111 19.28 -35.74 -32.18
C HIS A 111 18.70 -35.10 -30.93
N GLN A 112 18.04 -33.96 -31.09
CA GLN A 112 17.25 -33.36 -30.01
C GLN A 112 15.95 -34.14 -29.82
N VAL A 113 15.58 -34.41 -28.57
CA VAL A 113 14.27 -34.97 -28.25
C VAL A 113 13.24 -33.84 -28.18
N LEU A 114 12.08 -34.02 -28.82
CA LEU A 114 11.09 -32.95 -28.98
C LEU A 114 9.85 -33.10 -28.08
N ALA A 115 9.73 -34.23 -27.37
CA ALA A 115 8.60 -34.52 -26.50
C ALA A 115 9.07 -35.09 -25.15
N PRO A 116 8.31 -34.87 -24.06
CA PRO A 116 8.64 -35.42 -22.75
C PRO A 116 8.60 -36.95 -22.78
N TRP A 117 9.49 -37.58 -22.00
CA TRP A 117 9.58 -39.02 -21.84
C TRP A 117 10.08 -39.39 -20.44
N SER A 118 9.78 -40.61 -20.01
CA SER A 118 10.27 -41.18 -18.75
C SER A 118 11.32 -42.25 -19.03
N GLU A 119 12.46 -42.19 -18.35
CA GLU A 119 13.52 -43.19 -18.45
C GLU A 119 13.04 -44.61 -18.10
N GLU A 120 12.05 -44.74 -17.23
CA GLU A 120 11.51 -46.04 -16.82
C GLU A 120 10.55 -46.64 -17.84
N LEU A 121 9.81 -45.80 -18.56
CA LEU A 121 8.63 -46.23 -19.35
C LEU A 121 8.80 -46.03 -20.85
N VAL A 122 9.87 -45.38 -21.30
CA VAL A 122 10.05 -45.09 -22.72
C VAL A 122 10.28 -46.38 -23.51
N THR A 123 9.59 -46.48 -24.64
CA THR A 123 9.60 -47.58 -25.60
C THR A 123 9.53 -46.96 -27.00
N TRP A 124 9.73 -47.77 -28.03
CA TRP A 124 9.60 -47.27 -29.42
C TRP A 124 8.18 -46.76 -29.71
N ASN A 125 7.14 -47.39 -29.15
CA ASN A 125 5.74 -47.06 -29.41
C ASN A 125 5.28 -45.74 -28.76
N ASN A 126 5.84 -45.37 -27.61
CA ASN A 126 5.41 -44.19 -26.85
C ASN A 126 6.44 -43.05 -26.89
N PHE A 127 7.56 -43.20 -27.59
CA PHE A 127 8.52 -42.14 -27.78
C PHE A 127 7.90 -41.03 -28.66
N GLY A 128 7.67 -39.85 -28.07
CA GLY A 128 6.95 -38.74 -28.70
C GLY A 128 7.70 -38.04 -29.84
N GLY A 129 8.91 -38.49 -30.19
CA GLY A 129 9.64 -38.05 -31.38
C GLY A 129 10.93 -37.29 -31.09
N MET A 130 11.78 -37.22 -32.12
CA MET A 130 13.04 -36.48 -32.14
C MET A 130 13.07 -35.55 -33.35
N ASP A 131 13.99 -34.59 -33.36
CA ASP A 131 14.32 -33.85 -34.57
C ASP A 131 14.93 -34.80 -35.62
N PRO A 132 14.34 -34.96 -36.81
CA PRO A 132 14.90 -35.78 -37.87
C PRO A 132 16.27 -35.28 -38.35
N ALA A 133 16.57 -33.99 -38.21
CA ALA A 133 17.90 -33.47 -38.45
C ALA A 133 18.81 -33.79 -37.27
N ALA A 134 19.94 -34.43 -37.55
CA ALA A 134 20.98 -34.60 -36.53
C ALA A 134 21.55 -33.23 -36.17
N PHE A 135 21.55 -32.89 -34.88
CA PHE A 135 22.17 -31.68 -34.37
C PHE A 135 23.69 -31.72 -34.55
N THR A 136 24.28 -32.88 -34.26
CA THR A 136 25.71 -33.13 -34.41
C THR A 136 25.97 -34.64 -34.53
N SER A 137 27.23 -35.03 -34.70
CA SER A 137 27.62 -36.45 -34.73
C SER A 137 29.03 -36.63 -34.20
N PHE A 138 29.35 -37.86 -33.79
CA PHE A 138 30.70 -38.23 -33.36
C PHE A 138 31.00 -39.68 -33.76
N VAL A 139 32.28 -40.05 -33.71
CA VAL A 139 32.72 -41.44 -33.84
C VAL A 139 33.16 -41.91 -32.45
N PRO A 140 32.47 -42.87 -31.83
CA PRO A 140 32.85 -43.37 -30.53
C PRO A 140 34.18 -44.12 -30.59
N ASN A 141 34.97 -43.99 -29.52
CA ASN A 141 36.14 -44.82 -29.31
C ASN A 141 35.73 -46.31 -29.25
N VAL A 142 36.62 -47.21 -29.70
CA VAL A 142 36.35 -48.66 -29.62
C VAL A 142 36.10 -49.09 -28.17
N THR A 143 36.85 -48.49 -27.24
CA THR A 143 36.66 -48.54 -25.78
C THR A 143 37.13 -47.20 -25.20
N GLY A 144 36.45 -46.68 -24.17
CA GLY A 144 36.85 -45.44 -23.49
C GLY A 144 35.91 -44.26 -23.73
N TRP A 145 36.26 -43.10 -23.17
CA TRP A 145 35.41 -41.91 -23.21
C TRP A 145 35.34 -41.32 -24.60
N SER A 146 34.13 -41.01 -25.04
CA SER A 146 33.87 -40.19 -26.22
C SER A 146 33.12 -38.94 -25.78
N SER A 147 33.37 -37.82 -26.45
CA SER A 147 32.70 -36.55 -26.15
C SER A 147 32.09 -35.94 -27.40
N VAL A 148 31.00 -35.22 -27.24
CA VAL A 148 30.35 -34.46 -28.30
C VAL A 148 29.92 -33.09 -27.79
N ASP A 149 30.09 -32.08 -28.64
CA ASP A 149 29.75 -30.70 -28.34
C ASP A 149 28.24 -30.46 -28.55
N LEU A 150 27.57 -30.03 -27.48
CA LEU A 150 26.15 -29.70 -27.43
C LEU A 150 25.91 -28.22 -27.09
N THR A 151 26.93 -27.37 -27.16
CA THR A 151 26.89 -25.96 -26.70
C THR A 151 25.66 -25.21 -27.21
N GLY A 152 25.40 -25.24 -28.52
CA GLY A 152 24.25 -24.55 -29.10
C GLY A 152 22.88 -25.11 -28.66
N MET A 153 22.79 -26.43 -28.43
CA MET A 153 21.56 -27.08 -27.97
C MET A 153 21.28 -26.73 -26.51
N VAL A 154 22.30 -26.84 -25.65
CA VAL A 154 22.19 -26.49 -24.23
C VAL A 154 21.93 -25.00 -24.04
N GLN A 155 22.50 -24.13 -24.89
CA GLN A 155 22.17 -22.71 -24.89
C GLN A 155 20.67 -22.46 -25.12
N GLN A 156 20.04 -23.19 -26.05
CA GLN A 156 18.61 -23.06 -26.31
C GLN A 156 17.75 -23.53 -25.13
N TRP A 157 18.19 -24.58 -24.45
CA TRP A 157 17.54 -25.08 -23.25
C TRP A 157 17.63 -24.10 -22.07
N VAL A 158 18.81 -23.55 -21.80
CA VAL A 158 19.05 -22.59 -20.71
C VAL A 158 18.34 -21.25 -20.98
N SER A 159 18.21 -20.84 -22.24
CA SER A 159 17.47 -19.62 -22.61
C SER A 159 15.95 -19.81 -22.70
N GLY A 160 15.43 -21.03 -22.52
CA GLY A 160 14.01 -21.33 -22.66
C GLY A 160 13.48 -21.27 -24.10
N THR A 161 14.35 -21.09 -25.10
CA THR A 161 13.95 -21.06 -26.53
C THR A 161 13.61 -22.45 -27.09
N ALA A 162 14.02 -23.52 -26.40
CA ALA A 162 13.59 -24.89 -26.68
C ALA A 162 13.45 -25.68 -25.37
N PRO A 163 12.48 -26.62 -25.27
CA PRO A 163 12.35 -27.46 -24.09
C PRO A 163 13.51 -28.46 -23.97
N SER A 164 13.97 -28.68 -22.74
CA SER A 164 15.01 -29.65 -22.41
C SER A 164 14.42 -31.04 -22.18
N TYR A 165 14.20 -31.79 -23.25
CA TYR A 165 13.82 -33.21 -23.15
C TYR A 165 15.01 -34.17 -23.34
N GLY A 166 16.22 -33.64 -23.54
CA GLY A 166 17.43 -34.44 -23.70
C GLY A 166 17.78 -34.78 -25.15
N ILE A 167 18.66 -35.76 -25.31
CA ILE A 167 19.23 -36.20 -26.58
C ILE A 167 18.90 -37.66 -26.88
N LEU A 168 18.85 -37.97 -28.16
CA LEU A 168 18.81 -39.33 -28.69
C LEU A 168 20.07 -39.60 -29.51
N LEU A 169 20.68 -40.76 -29.29
CA LEU A 169 21.78 -41.26 -30.11
C LEU A 169 21.24 -42.30 -31.11
N GLU A 170 21.50 -42.05 -32.40
CA GLU A 170 21.16 -42.93 -33.51
C GLU A 170 22.43 -43.39 -34.23
N GLU A 171 22.48 -44.64 -34.64
CA GLU A 171 23.60 -45.19 -35.41
C GLU A 171 23.05 -46.05 -36.56
N GLY A 172 23.64 -45.93 -37.74
CA GLY A 172 23.15 -46.61 -38.95
C GLY A 172 23.26 -48.14 -38.88
N ALA A 173 22.63 -48.83 -39.84
CA ALA A 173 22.46 -50.29 -39.81
C ALA A 173 23.74 -51.16 -39.80
N SER A 174 24.90 -50.57 -40.10
CA SER A 174 26.21 -51.25 -40.03
C SER A 174 26.99 -50.96 -38.75
N GLY A 175 26.51 -50.01 -37.95
CA GLY A 175 27.10 -49.59 -36.69
C GLY A 175 26.49 -50.30 -35.49
N LYS A 176 27.29 -50.47 -34.44
CA LYS A 176 26.87 -50.98 -33.12
C LYS A 176 27.79 -50.38 -32.07
N THR A 177 27.20 -49.74 -31.08
CA THR A 177 27.93 -49.20 -29.93
C THR A 177 27.20 -49.51 -28.63
N SER A 178 27.97 -49.87 -27.62
CA SER A 178 27.52 -50.10 -26.25
C SER A 178 28.19 -49.10 -25.32
N TYR A 179 27.39 -48.29 -24.64
CA TYR A 179 27.83 -47.29 -23.68
C TYR A 179 27.52 -47.74 -22.27
N LYS A 180 28.32 -47.31 -21.30
CA LYS A 180 27.91 -47.40 -19.89
C LYS A 180 26.71 -46.47 -19.66
N GLY A 181 25.70 -47.01 -19.00
CA GLY A 181 24.42 -46.33 -18.81
C GLY A 181 24.36 -45.43 -17.58
N SER A 182 23.32 -44.60 -17.51
CA SER A 182 23.02 -43.74 -16.35
C SER A 182 22.74 -44.56 -15.09
N ALA A 183 22.21 -45.78 -15.24
CA ALA A 183 21.93 -46.70 -14.13
C ALA A 183 23.19 -47.43 -13.60
N HIS A 184 24.37 -47.20 -14.17
CA HIS A 184 25.58 -47.94 -13.82
C HIS A 184 25.94 -47.77 -12.34
N THR A 185 26.40 -48.84 -11.69
CA THR A 185 26.68 -48.84 -10.24
C THR A 185 27.89 -48.00 -9.85
N ASP A 186 28.89 -47.91 -10.74
CA ASP A 186 30.00 -46.96 -10.61
C ASP A 186 29.63 -45.60 -11.23
N MET A 187 29.54 -44.56 -10.40
CA MET A 187 29.27 -43.17 -10.83
C MET A 187 30.39 -42.56 -11.68
N GLY A 188 31.60 -43.12 -11.60
CA GLY A 188 32.74 -42.74 -12.43
C GLY A 188 32.57 -43.16 -13.89
N TYR A 189 31.67 -44.10 -14.19
CA TYR A 189 31.42 -44.60 -15.56
C TYR A 189 30.15 -44.06 -16.19
N ARG A 190 29.32 -43.36 -15.43
CA ARG A 190 28.05 -42.82 -15.93
C ARG A 190 28.29 -41.68 -16.92
N PRO A 191 27.46 -41.57 -17.97
CA PRO A 191 27.47 -40.42 -18.86
C PRO A 191 27.28 -39.11 -18.09
N LEU A 192 27.92 -38.05 -18.55
CA LEU A 192 27.87 -36.73 -17.91
C LEU A 192 27.78 -35.62 -18.95
N LEU A 193 27.17 -34.51 -18.57
CA LEU A 193 27.15 -33.27 -19.32
C LEU A 193 27.94 -32.22 -18.54
N GLU A 194 29.07 -31.78 -19.08
CA GLU A 194 29.84 -30.66 -18.53
C GLU A 194 29.37 -29.37 -19.21
N VAL A 195 28.90 -28.40 -18.44
CA VAL A 195 28.42 -27.12 -18.96
C VAL A 195 29.19 -25.98 -18.31
N CYS A 196 29.88 -25.20 -19.12
CA CYS A 196 30.55 -23.97 -18.72
C CYS A 196 29.73 -22.76 -19.17
N TYR A 197 29.41 -21.85 -18.26
CA TYR A 197 28.53 -20.71 -18.52
C TYR A 197 28.97 -19.45 -17.76
N THR A 198 28.46 -18.31 -18.20
CA THR A 198 28.52 -17.04 -17.47
C THR A 198 27.10 -16.61 -17.12
N ALA A 199 26.82 -16.48 -15.82
CA ALA A 199 25.51 -16.04 -15.33
C ALA A 199 25.27 -14.55 -15.66
N PRO A 200 24.03 -14.13 -15.92
CA PRO A 200 23.70 -12.72 -16.04
C PRO A 200 23.89 -12.01 -14.69
N LYS A 201 24.30 -10.74 -14.75
CA LYS A 201 24.49 -9.89 -13.57
C LYS A 201 23.20 -9.15 -13.24
N GLY A 202 22.89 -9.05 -11.94
CA GLY A 202 21.74 -8.32 -11.44
C GLY A 202 22.07 -6.90 -10.98
N SER A 203 21.04 -6.22 -10.47
CA SER A 203 21.15 -4.89 -9.88
C SER A 203 20.16 -4.69 -8.74
N ILE A 204 20.53 -3.87 -7.76
CA ILE A 204 19.70 -3.50 -6.60
C ILE A 204 19.66 -1.97 -6.51
N GLY A 205 18.50 -1.41 -6.21
CA GLY A 205 18.30 -0.01 -5.84
C GLY A 205 16.84 0.37 -6.02
N ASP A 206 16.51 1.62 -5.78
CA ASP A 206 15.41 2.36 -6.41
C ASP A 206 15.46 3.80 -5.92
N LYS A 207 14.96 4.12 -4.72
CA LYS A 207 14.89 5.52 -4.25
C LYS A 207 15.07 5.71 -2.74
N VAL A 208 15.62 6.86 -2.38
CA VAL A 208 15.47 7.46 -1.04
C VAL A 208 14.59 8.70 -1.18
N TRP A 209 13.51 8.84 -0.40
CA TRP A 209 12.55 9.94 -0.55
C TRP A 209 12.13 10.57 0.77
N PHE A 210 11.63 11.80 0.64
CA PHE A 210 10.92 12.52 1.68
C PHE A 210 9.51 11.96 1.78
N ASP A 211 9.29 11.11 2.78
CA ASP A 211 7.98 10.61 3.16
C ASP A 211 7.26 11.71 3.94
N ALA A 212 6.47 12.50 3.22
CA ALA A 212 5.87 13.72 3.74
C ALA A 212 4.70 13.42 4.70
N ASN A 213 4.06 12.27 4.54
CA ASN A 213 2.90 11.87 5.33
C ASN A 213 3.25 10.84 6.43
N ALA A 214 4.50 10.34 6.42
CA ALA A 214 5.08 9.36 7.33
C ALA A 214 4.36 7.99 7.32
N ASP A 215 3.86 7.55 6.16
CA ASP A 215 3.18 6.26 6.02
C ASP A 215 4.09 5.11 5.54
N GLY A 216 5.36 5.42 5.24
CA GLY A 216 6.38 4.47 4.79
C GLY A 216 6.22 4.03 3.32
N ILE A 217 5.33 4.65 2.56
CA ILE A 217 5.00 4.32 1.17
C ILE A 217 5.35 5.51 0.28
N GLU A 218 6.03 5.27 -0.85
CA GLU A 218 6.29 6.34 -1.81
C GLU A 218 5.01 6.77 -2.55
N ASP A 219 4.56 8.00 -2.29
CA ASP A 219 3.47 8.65 -3.01
C ASP A 219 3.97 9.48 -4.21
N ALA A 220 3.10 9.68 -5.22
CA ALA A 220 3.45 10.40 -6.44
C ALA A 220 3.86 11.88 -6.23
N SER A 221 3.49 12.48 -5.11
CA SER A 221 3.87 13.85 -4.73
C SER A 221 5.19 13.95 -3.98
N GLU A 222 5.79 12.82 -3.61
CA GLU A 222 6.94 12.79 -2.71
C GLU A 222 8.27 12.89 -3.44
N LEU A 223 9.12 13.77 -2.93
CA LEU A 223 10.38 14.14 -3.55
C LEU A 223 11.50 13.23 -3.10
N GLY A 224 12.42 12.90 -3.99
CA GLY A 224 13.62 12.15 -3.61
C GLY A 224 14.64 12.97 -2.82
N ILE A 225 15.39 12.33 -1.93
CA ILE A 225 16.48 12.94 -1.16
C ILE A 225 17.80 12.73 -1.89
N SER A 226 18.41 13.81 -2.38
CA SER A 226 19.67 13.76 -3.13
C SER A 226 20.90 13.84 -2.21
N GLY A 227 21.99 13.18 -2.61
CA GLY A 227 23.29 13.26 -1.94
C GLY A 227 23.47 12.31 -0.76
N VAL A 228 22.50 11.41 -0.53
CA VAL A 228 22.56 10.36 0.49
C VAL A 228 23.48 9.24 0.00
N VAL A 229 24.37 8.77 0.86
CA VAL A 229 25.27 7.66 0.60
C VAL A 229 24.58 6.35 0.99
N ILE A 230 24.60 5.38 0.09
CA ILE A 230 24.04 4.04 0.27
C ILE A 230 25.14 3.02 0.09
N ASP A 231 25.28 2.12 1.04
CA ASP A 231 26.30 1.08 1.06
C ASP A 231 25.69 -0.31 0.85
N LEU A 232 26.39 -1.16 0.11
CA LEU A 232 25.98 -2.54 -0.18
C LEU A 232 26.97 -3.51 0.46
N PHE A 233 26.47 -4.39 1.32
CA PHE A 233 27.23 -5.45 1.97
C PHE A 233 26.80 -6.81 1.46
N GLY A 234 27.70 -7.79 1.55
CA GLY A 234 27.35 -9.19 1.32
C GLY A 234 26.76 -9.81 2.58
N ASP A 235 25.70 -10.59 2.40
CA ASP A 235 25.10 -11.43 3.43
C ASP A 235 25.25 -12.89 2.97
N ALA A 236 26.15 -13.63 3.61
CA ALA A 236 26.50 -14.97 3.14
C ALA A 236 25.49 -16.02 3.61
N ASN A 237 24.70 -15.71 4.64
CA ASN A 237 23.81 -16.64 5.31
C ASN A 237 22.31 -16.29 5.09
N CYS A 238 22.03 -15.15 4.43
CA CYS A 238 20.71 -14.65 4.09
C CYS A 238 19.82 -14.34 5.31
N ASP A 239 20.41 -13.94 6.45
CA ASP A 239 19.67 -13.58 7.68
C ASP A 239 19.27 -12.10 7.73
N GLY A 240 19.60 -11.32 6.71
CA GLY A 240 19.34 -9.88 6.64
C GLY A 240 20.36 -9.05 7.42
N VAL A 241 21.45 -9.66 7.89
CA VAL A 241 22.55 -9.00 8.59
C VAL A 241 23.82 -9.12 7.76
N ALA A 242 24.56 -8.01 7.64
CA ALA A 242 25.80 -8.00 6.89
C ALA A 242 26.86 -8.91 7.56
N ASP A 243 27.29 -9.97 6.85
CA ASP A 243 28.38 -10.87 7.26
C ASP A 243 29.75 -10.41 6.73
N GLY A 244 29.74 -9.58 5.69
CA GLY A 244 30.89 -9.26 4.85
C GLY A 244 31.41 -7.82 4.98
N ALA A 245 32.47 -7.55 4.21
CA ALA A 245 32.94 -6.18 3.99
C ALA A 245 32.07 -5.46 2.94
N LEU A 246 32.11 -4.14 2.97
CA LEU A 246 31.50 -3.27 1.96
C LEU A 246 31.89 -3.71 0.54
N LEU A 247 30.88 -3.93 -0.30
CA LEU A 247 31.02 -4.38 -1.69
C LEU A 247 30.99 -3.21 -2.67
N GLN A 248 29.99 -2.33 -2.52
CA GLN A 248 29.80 -1.15 -3.37
C GLN A 248 29.20 0.00 -2.56
N THR A 249 29.38 1.23 -3.05
CA THR A 249 28.76 2.45 -2.54
C THR A 249 28.08 3.19 -3.69
N ALA A 250 26.87 3.67 -3.45
CA ALA A 250 26.11 4.52 -4.36
C ALA A 250 25.77 5.85 -3.66
N VAL A 251 25.51 6.89 -4.45
CA VAL A 251 25.04 8.19 -3.95
C VAL A 251 23.76 8.53 -4.68
N THR A 252 22.72 8.93 -3.93
CA THR A 252 21.43 9.26 -4.52
C THR A 252 21.51 10.48 -5.43
N GLY A 253 20.93 10.36 -6.62
CA GLY A 253 20.86 11.44 -7.60
C GLY A 253 19.84 12.53 -7.21
N ALA A 254 19.62 13.51 -8.11
CA ALA A 254 18.74 14.65 -7.87
C ALA A 254 17.27 14.28 -7.55
N ASN A 255 16.84 13.06 -7.90
CA ASN A 255 15.51 12.54 -7.63
C ASN A 255 15.52 11.44 -6.56
N GLY A 256 16.57 11.34 -5.73
CA GLY A 256 16.68 10.29 -4.71
C GLY A 256 17.08 8.92 -5.23
N VAL A 257 17.22 8.75 -6.54
CA VAL A 257 17.48 7.44 -7.16
C VAL A 257 18.93 7.00 -6.97
N TYR A 258 19.13 5.73 -6.63
CA TYR A 258 20.43 5.08 -6.56
C TYR A 258 20.38 3.68 -7.19
N ARG A 259 21.54 3.11 -7.55
CA ARG A 259 21.61 1.76 -8.13
C ARG A 259 23.00 1.13 -7.99
N PHE A 260 23.02 -0.12 -7.55
CA PHE A 260 24.15 -1.04 -7.62
C PHE A 260 23.99 -1.95 -8.83
N THR A 261 25.05 -2.18 -9.60
CA THR A 261 25.02 -2.99 -10.83
C THR A 261 26.15 -4.01 -10.85
N GLU A 262 26.14 -4.90 -11.84
CA GLU A 262 27.16 -5.94 -12.03
C GLU A 262 27.25 -6.93 -10.85
N LEU A 263 26.12 -7.16 -10.17
CA LEU A 263 26.03 -8.03 -9.00
C LEU A 263 25.85 -9.49 -9.40
N ASP A 264 26.54 -10.40 -8.71
CA ASP A 264 26.26 -11.83 -8.81
C ASP A 264 24.98 -12.18 -8.06
N ALA A 265 24.35 -13.30 -8.41
CA ALA A 265 23.25 -13.83 -7.60
C ALA A 265 23.72 -14.14 -6.17
N GLY A 266 22.90 -13.81 -5.18
CA GLY A 266 23.23 -13.98 -3.76
C GLY A 266 22.42 -13.07 -2.86
N CYS A 267 22.73 -13.10 -1.57
CA CYS A 267 22.08 -12.24 -0.56
C CYS A 267 22.98 -11.05 -0.21
N TYR A 268 22.34 -9.92 0.00
CA TYR A 268 22.95 -8.61 0.21
C TYR A 268 22.22 -7.86 1.31
N VAL A 269 22.90 -6.88 1.88
CA VAL A 269 22.32 -5.91 2.81
C VAL A 269 22.59 -4.51 2.29
N VAL A 270 21.54 -3.73 2.13
CA VAL A 270 21.59 -2.33 1.71
C VAL A 270 21.43 -1.46 2.95
N ASP A 271 22.36 -0.54 3.15
CA ASP A 271 22.44 0.29 4.36
C ASP A 271 22.55 1.77 3.96
N VAL A 272 21.85 2.65 4.66
CA VAL A 272 21.94 4.09 4.42
C VAL A 272 22.95 4.69 5.40
N ASP A 273 23.84 5.53 4.90
CA ASP A 273 24.74 6.27 5.80
C ASP A 273 23.99 7.48 6.39
N ASP A 274 23.45 7.27 7.59
CA ASP A 274 22.77 8.29 8.41
C ASP A 274 23.52 9.63 8.49
N ALA A 275 24.85 9.61 8.44
CA ALA A 275 25.66 10.84 8.52
C ALA A 275 25.53 11.74 7.27
N THR A 276 24.94 11.21 6.20
CA THR A 276 24.74 11.90 4.92
C THR A 276 23.30 12.30 4.67
N LEU A 277 22.37 11.85 5.53
CA LEU A 277 21.01 12.37 5.56
C LEU A 277 21.02 13.83 6.05
N PRO A 278 20.14 14.69 5.50
CA PRO A 278 19.94 16.00 6.09
C PRO A 278 19.51 15.91 7.57
N LEU A 279 19.83 16.94 8.35
CA LEU A 279 19.63 16.91 9.80
C LEU A 279 18.16 16.72 10.16
N GLY A 280 17.92 15.88 11.15
CA GLY A 280 16.61 15.71 11.77
C GLY A 280 15.65 14.81 11.00
N HIS A 281 16.18 13.76 10.37
CA HIS A 281 15.40 12.77 9.63
C HIS A 281 15.11 11.53 10.48
N ILE A 282 13.93 10.97 10.29
CA ILE A 282 13.49 9.72 10.91
C ILE A 282 13.07 8.78 9.79
N LEU A 283 13.58 7.55 9.82
CA LEU A 283 13.15 6.48 8.92
C LEU A 283 11.68 6.13 9.17
N THR A 284 10.90 6.09 8.10
CA THR A 284 9.47 5.73 8.12
C THR A 284 9.18 4.41 7.43
N SER A 285 10.08 3.94 6.55
CA SER A 285 10.04 2.58 6.00
C SER A 285 10.53 1.54 7.00
N ASP A 286 9.98 0.32 6.96
CA ASP A 286 10.13 -0.66 8.04
C ASP A 286 11.52 -1.34 8.14
N ASP A 287 12.43 -1.18 7.16
CA ASP A 287 13.66 -1.98 7.08
C ASP A 287 14.91 -1.16 6.67
N GLU A 288 15.66 -0.65 7.64
CA GLU A 288 17.04 -0.18 7.47
C GLU A 288 17.94 -0.77 8.57
N PRO A 289 19.03 -1.47 8.22
CA PRO A 289 19.41 -1.87 6.87
C PRO A 289 18.45 -2.92 6.27
N LEU A 290 18.38 -2.97 4.93
CA LEU A 290 17.48 -3.85 4.18
C LEU A 290 18.20 -5.10 3.65
N GLY A 291 17.73 -6.29 4.04
CA GLY A 291 18.15 -7.56 3.46
C GLY A 291 17.51 -7.82 2.09
N VAL A 292 18.33 -8.18 1.09
CA VAL A 292 17.90 -8.41 -0.30
C VAL A 292 18.47 -9.72 -0.82
N SER A 293 17.61 -10.63 -1.29
CA SER A 293 18.02 -11.79 -2.10
C SER A 293 17.92 -11.42 -3.58
N LEU A 294 18.99 -11.68 -4.34
CA LEU A 294 19.09 -11.32 -5.75
C LEU A 294 19.31 -12.58 -6.60
N ASP A 295 18.36 -12.85 -7.50
CA ASP A 295 18.50 -13.89 -8.52
C ASP A 295 19.43 -13.44 -9.66
N ALA A 296 19.95 -14.41 -10.41
CA ALA A 296 20.86 -14.12 -11.51
C ALA A 296 20.16 -13.28 -12.59
N GLY A 297 20.69 -12.09 -12.85
CA GLY A 297 20.13 -11.16 -13.84
C GLY A 297 18.90 -10.39 -13.36
N GLU A 298 18.49 -10.54 -12.11
CA GLU A 298 17.34 -9.83 -11.55
C GLU A 298 17.63 -8.33 -11.40
N ASN A 299 16.58 -7.52 -11.56
CA ASN A 299 16.61 -6.11 -11.21
C ASN A 299 15.68 -5.90 -10.02
N VAL A 300 16.26 -5.85 -8.82
CA VAL A 300 15.54 -5.45 -7.60
C VAL A 300 15.42 -3.93 -7.64
N ALA A 301 14.19 -3.46 -7.80
CA ALA A 301 13.81 -2.06 -8.03
C ALA A 301 12.81 -1.59 -6.96
N ASN A 302 13.03 -2.00 -5.72
CA ASN A 302 12.18 -1.68 -4.57
C ASN A 302 13.01 -1.67 -3.26
N ALA A 303 14.32 -1.42 -3.39
CA ALA A 303 15.19 -1.23 -2.24
C ALA A 303 15.09 0.24 -1.85
N ASP A 304 14.11 0.53 -1.02
CA ASP A 304 13.52 1.86 -0.88
C ASP A 304 13.59 2.31 0.58
N PHE A 305 13.98 3.56 0.80
CA PHE A 305 14.06 4.16 2.14
C PHE A 305 13.32 5.51 2.21
N GLY A 306 12.26 5.53 3.03
CA GLY A 306 11.45 6.73 3.29
C GLY A 306 11.92 7.43 4.56
N TYR A 307 12.08 8.76 4.49
CA TYR A 307 12.43 9.57 5.65
C TYR A 307 11.53 10.79 5.77
N VAL A 308 11.12 11.10 7.01
CA VAL A 308 10.40 12.33 7.35
C VAL A 308 11.31 13.28 8.12
N THR A 309 11.10 14.59 7.97
CA THR A 309 11.78 15.60 8.80
C THR A 309 10.94 15.94 10.03
N TYR A 310 11.58 16.37 11.12
CA TYR A 310 10.85 16.90 12.26
C TYR A 310 9.94 18.09 11.92
N SER A 311 8.86 18.24 12.68
CA SER A 311 7.98 19.42 12.67
C SER A 311 8.42 20.46 13.70
N SER A 312 7.92 21.69 13.59
CA SER A 312 8.19 22.77 14.55
C SER A 312 6.93 23.58 14.88
N ILE A 313 6.90 24.18 16.08
CA ILE A 313 5.84 25.10 16.54
C ILE A 313 6.52 26.36 17.08
N GLY A 314 6.06 27.54 16.69
CA GLY A 314 6.59 28.78 17.24
C GLY A 314 6.00 30.04 16.61
N ASP A 315 6.79 31.10 16.69
CA ASP A 315 6.63 32.46 16.17
C ASP A 315 6.78 33.49 17.30
N THR A 316 5.75 34.21 17.73
CA THR A 316 5.94 35.45 18.48
C THR A 316 4.97 35.65 19.66
N VAL A 317 5.49 36.25 20.74
CA VAL A 317 4.68 36.87 21.81
C VAL A 317 4.85 38.39 21.73
N TRP A 318 3.76 39.17 21.64
CA TRP A 318 3.82 40.62 21.45
C TRP A 318 2.86 41.43 22.34
N LEU A 319 3.11 42.74 22.38
CA LEU A 319 2.21 43.74 22.93
C LEU A 319 1.23 44.18 21.84
N ASP A 320 0.01 43.69 21.94
CA ASP A 320 -1.11 44.02 21.08
C ASP A 320 -1.70 45.36 21.53
N SER A 321 -1.29 46.43 20.86
CA SER A 321 -1.52 47.78 21.39
C SER A 321 -2.94 48.29 21.11
N ASP A 322 -3.59 47.79 20.07
CA ASP A 322 -4.94 48.17 19.67
C ASP A 322 -5.99 47.04 19.81
N ALA A 323 -5.56 45.89 20.35
CA ALA A 323 -6.41 44.75 20.72
C ALA A 323 -7.15 44.12 19.53
N ASP A 324 -6.52 44.13 18.36
CA ASP A 324 -7.10 43.55 17.15
C ASP A 324 -6.70 42.07 16.93
N GLY A 325 -5.75 41.58 17.74
CA GLY A 325 -5.25 40.21 17.72
C GLY A 325 -4.34 39.87 16.54
N LEU A 326 -3.86 40.85 15.80
CA LEU A 326 -2.92 40.70 14.68
C LEU A 326 -1.55 41.26 15.08
N TYR A 327 -0.47 40.57 14.71
CA TYR A 327 0.88 41.11 14.95
C TYR A 327 1.33 42.04 13.82
N GLU A 328 1.53 43.32 14.14
CA GLU A 328 1.84 44.37 13.17
C GLU A 328 3.13 45.15 13.53
N PRO A 329 4.32 44.54 13.36
CA PRO A 329 5.59 45.17 13.74
C PRO A 329 5.89 46.46 12.94
N GLU A 330 5.31 46.61 11.76
CA GLU A 330 5.49 47.77 10.88
C GLU A 330 4.72 49.01 11.37
N THR A 331 3.63 48.83 12.12
CA THR A 331 2.76 49.91 12.65
C THR A 331 3.12 50.29 14.08
N GLY A 332 3.95 49.49 14.77
CA GLY A 332 4.60 49.85 16.02
C GLY A 332 4.49 48.82 17.15
N GLU A 333 3.90 47.65 16.88
CA GLU A 333 3.76 46.61 17.88
C GLU A 333 5.09 45.91 18.19
N LEU A 334 5.35 45.68 19.48
CA LEU A 334 6.63 45.20 19.96
C LEU A 334 6.50 43.80 20.54
N GLY A 335 7.33 42.88 20.05
CA GLY A 335 7.51 41.57 20.67
C GLY A 335 8.10 41.66 22.09
N VAL A 336 7.72 40.72 22.96
CA VAL A 336 8.10 40.69 24.37
C VAL A 336 9.12 39.58 24.63
N ASN A 337 10.37 39.95 24.90
CA ASN A 337 11.41 39.01 25.32
C ASN A 337 11.27 38.64 26.80
N GLY A 338 11.75 37.45 27.16
CA GLY A 338 11.81 36.97 28.55
C GLY A 338 10.55 36.24 29.01
N VAL A 339 9.55 36.06 28.14
CA VAL A 339 8.32 35.30 28.41
C VAL A 339 8.66 33.82 28.38
N ARG A 340 8.32 33.09 29.44
CA ARG A 340 8.49 31.64 29.48
C ARG A 340 7.30 30.95 28.82
N VAL A 341 7.58 30.13 27.81
CA VAL A 341 6.60 29.36 27.04
C VAL A 341 6.85 27.88 27.29
N GLU A 342 5.81 27.11 27.59
CA GLU A 342 5.88 25.66 27.79
C GLU A 342 5.08 24.92 26.73
N LEU A 343 5.58 23.76 26.29
CA LEU A 343 4.92 22.88 25.33
C LEU A 343 4.50 21.59 26.04
N PHE A 344 3.21 21.25 25.97
CA PHE A 344 2.64 20.04 26.53
C PHE A 344 2.07 19.12 25.45
N GLN A 345 2.08 17.81 25.74
CA GLN A 345 1.29 16.82 25.02
C GLN A 345 0.43 16.07 26.05
N GLY A 346 -0.88 16.30 26.02
CA GLY A 346 -1.77 15.91 27.12
C GLY A 346 -1.35 16.58 28.43
N ASN A 347 -1.01 15.80 29.46
CA ASN A 347 -0.55 16.31 30.77
C ASN A 347 0.98 16.28 30.95
N GLN A 348 1.73 15.88 29.92
CA GLN A 348 3.18 15.79 29.98
C GLN A 348 3.82 17.06 29.41
N LEU A 349 4.70 17.69 30.20
CA LEU A 349 5.58 18.74 29.70
C LEU A 349 6.61 18.11 28.75
N ILE A 350 6.61 18.54 27.50
CA ILE A 350 7.54 18.10 26.46
C ILE A 350 8.80 18.95 26.51
N ASP A 351 8.64 20.26 26.46
CA ASP A 351 9.75 21.21 26.48
C ASP A 351 9.32 22.60 26.98
N PHE A 352 10.28 23.49 27.24
CA PHE A 352 10.01 24.90 27.51
C PHE A 352 11.11 25.80 26.92
N THR A 353 10.73 27.02 26.56
CA THR A 353 11.65 28.03 26.05
C THR A 353 11.35 29.40 26.66
N ILE A 354 12.23 30.37 26.40
CA ILE A 354 12.05 31.76 26.82
C ILE A 354 12.16 32.63 25.57
N THR A 355 11.17 33.49 25.34
CA THR A 355 11.15 34.36 24.17
C THR A 355 12.39 35.25 24.10
N GLY A 356 12.90 35.42 22.89
CA GLY A 356 14.12 36.17 22.62
C GLY A 356 14.02 36.93 21.31
N THR A 357 15.16 37.45 20.87
CA THR A 357 15.24 38.08 19.55
C THR A 357 15.37 37.01 18.47
N SER A 358 14.48 37.04 17.49
CA SER A 358 14.47 36.12 16.35
C SER A 358 15.85 36.10 15.68
N PRO A 359 16.47 34.91 15.51
CA PRO A 359 17.71 34.79 14.75
C PRO A 359 17.48 35.04 13.25
N TYR A 360 16.22 35.02 12.79
CA TYR A 360 15.85 35.15 11.37
C TYR A 360 15.48 36.59 11.01
N THR A 361 14.59 37.21 11.78
CA THR A 361 14.06 38.55 11.50
C THR A 361 14.71 39.65 12.36
N GLY A 362 15.36 39.28 13.46
CA GLY A 362 15.87 40.23 14.45
C GLY A 362 14.79 40.91 15.29
N GLN A 363 13.53 40.51 15.16
CA GLN A 363 12.42 41.04 15.97
C GLN A 363 12.41 40.37 17.37
N PRO A 364 12.09 41.11 18.44
CA PRO A 364 11.90 40.53 19.77
C PRO A 364 10.61 39.68 19.85
N GLY A 365 10.44 38.90 20.92
CA GLY A 365 9.24 38.10 21.17
C GLY A 365 9.28 36.67 20.62
N PHE A 366 10.36 36.30 19.93
CA PHE A 366 10.47 35.04 19.20
C PHE A 366 10.64 33.82 20.10
N TYR A 367 9.92 32.74 19.78
CA TYR A 367 10.17 31.42 20.34
C TYR A 367 9.97 30.32 19.29
N LEU A 368 10.62 29.16 19.51
CA LEU A 368 10.51 28.00 18.62
C LEU A 368 10.72 26.73 19.42
N PHE A 369 9.82 25.77 19.24
CA PHE A 369 10.00 24.37 19.58
C PHE A 369 10.25 23.61 18.28
N ASP A 370 11.47 23.13 18.10
CA ASP A 370 11.85 22.29 16.96
C ASP A 370 11.82 20.81 17.34
N THR A 371 12.07 19.94 16.36
CA THR A 371 12.22 18.49 16.59
C THR A 371 10.97 17.78 17.13
N LEU A 372 9.77 18.23 16.73
CA LEU A 372 8.52 17.69 17.23
C LEU A 372 7.95 16.59 16.32
N PRO A 373 7.50 15.45 16.87
CA PRO A 373 6.65 14.49 16.16
C PRO A 373 5.29 15.11 15.81
N ALA A 374 4.60 14.55 14.81
CA ALA A 374 3.21 14.90 14.58
C ALA A 374 2.33 14.57 15.80
N GLY A 375 1.36 15.42 16.08
CA GLY A 375 0.47 15.27 17.22
C GLY A 375 -0.21 16.57 17.61
N THR A 376 -1.10 16.47 18.61
CA THR A 376 -1.72 17.65 19.21
C THR A 376 -0.90 18.10 20.40
N TYR A 377 -0.56 19.38 20.42
CA TYR A 377 0.21 20.02 21.48
C TYR A 377 -0.56 21.19 22.08
N SER A 378 -0.24 21.52 23.32
CA SER A 378 -0.70 22.74 23.98
C SER A 378 0.49 23.63 24.25
N VAL A 379 0.51 24.82 23.66
CA VAL A 379 1.49 25.87 23.94
C VAL A 379 0.93 26.74 25.06
N VAL A 380 1.69 26.90 26.15
CA VAL A 380 1.21 27.51 27.39
C VAL A 380 2.10 28.68 27.79
N ILE A 381 1.50 29.85 27.97
CA ILE A 381 2.14 30.99 28.62
C ILE A 381 1.89 30.88 30.12
N THR A 382 2.93 30.54 30.88
CA THR A 382 2.77 30.16 32.30
C THR A 382 2.33 31.33 33.19
N PRO A 383 1.56 31.07 34.28
CA PRO A 383 1.10 32.11 35.21
C PRO A 383 2.20 32.98 35.84
N ASP A 384 3.42 32.44 35.95
CA ASP A 384 4.57 33.17 36.49
C ASP A 384 4.92 34.42 35.65
N ASN A 385 4.56 34.44 34.37
CA ASN A 385 4.78 35.58 33.49
C ASN A 385 3.96 36.82 33.88
N PHE A 386 2.85 36.63 34.60
CA PHE A 386 1.88 37.69 34.97
C PHE A 386 2.05 38.19 36.41
N MET A 387 2.97 37.60 37.18
CA MET A 387 3.28 38.11 38.52
C MET A 387 3.86 39.53 38.45
N ALA A 388 3.85 40.28 39.55
CA ALA A 388 4.28 41.69 39.60
C ALA A 388 5.70 42.00 39.09
N SER A 389 6.56 40.98 38.91
CA SER A 389 7.91 41.09 38.33
C SER A 389 8.08 40.32 37.02
N GLY A 390 7.01 39.74 36.48
CA GLY A 390 7.01 38.99 35.23
C GLY A 390 6.97 39.90 34.00
N PRO A 391 7.35 39.39 32.82
CA PRO A 391 7.37 40.15 31.58
C PRO A 391 5.99 40.61 31.10
N LEU A 392 4.91 39.95 31.54
CA LEU A 392 3.51 40.25 31.16
C LEU A 392 2.69 40.73 32.37
N ALA A 393 3.32 41.35 33.37
CA ALA A 393 2.63 41.81 34.58
C ALA A 393 1.52 42.83 34.27
N GLY A 394 0.27 42.51 34.64
CA GLY A 394 -0.90 43.38 34.43
C GLY A 394 -1.37 43.48 32.98
N GLN A 395 -1.09 42.43 32.19
CA GLN A 395 -1.53 42.28 30.81
C GLN A 395 -2.59 41.18 30.74
N GLU A 396 -3.55 41.32 29.82
CA GLU A 396 -4.57 40.32 29.49
C GLU A 396 -4.38 39.82 28.05
N PRO A 397 -4.75 38.56 27.74
CA PRO A 397 -4.61 37.99 26.41
C PRO A 397 -5.61 38.62 25.43
N THR A 398 -5.12 38.98 24.26
CA THR A 398 -5.92 39.51 23.13
C THR A 398 -5.84 38.62 21.89
N ALA A 399 -4.80 37.78 21.79
CA ALA A 399 -4.69 36.73 20.80
C ALA A 399 -4.04 35.47 21.39
N ASP A 400 -4.51 34.31 20.96
CA ASP A 400 -3.86 33.02 21.12
C ASP A 400 -4.13 32.13 19.90
N PRO A 401 -3.39 31.02 19.72
CA PRO A 401 -3.46 30.20 18.51
C PRO A 401 -4.82 29.57 18.19
N ASP A 402 -5.69 29.39 19.20
CA ASP A 402 -7.00 28.74 19.03
C ASP A 402 -8.21 29.67 19.31
N GLY A 403 -7.96 30.94 19.63
CA GLY A 403 -8.95 31.97 19.90
C GLY A 403 -9.61 31.87 21.28
N GLY A 404 -9.10 31.03 22.20
CA GLY A 404 -9.63 30.82 23.54
C GLY A 404 -9.43 31.99 24.50
N LEU A 405 -8.40 32.80 24.26
CA LEU A 405 -7.89 33.86 25.13
C LEU A 405 -7.65 33.39 26.57
N ASP A 406 -7.08 32.20 26.73
CA ASP A 406 -6.89 31.57 28.05
C ASP A 406 -5.40 31.32 28.39
N ASN A 407 -4.49 31.87 27.59
CA ASN A 407 -3.03 31.66 27.64
C ASN A 407 -2.59 30.25 27.26
N VAL A 408 -3.46 29.46 26.64
CA VAL A 408 -3.20 28.10 26.16
C VAL A 408 -3.65 27.97 24.71
N GLY A 409 -2.71 27.86 23.79
CA GLY A 409 -3.01 27.54 22.39
C GLY A 409 -2.95 26.04 22.14
N VAL A 410 -4.08 25.41 21.80
CA VAL A 410 -4.09 24.02 21.33
C VAL A 410 -3.84 23.98 19.83
N VAL A 411 -2.72 23.38 19.43
CA VAL A 411 -2.31 23.27 18.03
C VAL A 411 -2.21 21.82 17.59
N SER A 412 -2.62 21.55 16.35
CA SER A 412 -2.48 20.23 15.74
C SER A 412 -1.35 20.28 14.73
N LEU A 413 -0.28 19.54 14.99
CA LEU A 413 0.92 19.51 14.17
C LEU A 413 0.92 18.24 13.31
N GLY A 414 0.95 18.42 11.99
CA GLY A 414 1.22 17.36 11.02
C GLY A 414 2.70 16.97 10.98
N TRP A 415 3.03 15.98 10.16
CA TRP A 415 4.41 15.59 9.88
C TRP A 415 5.12 16.63 9.01
N ALA A 416 6.42 16.85 9.26
CA ALA A 416 7.26 17.82 8.55
C ALA A 416 6.62 19.22 8.39
N GLN A 417 5.83 19.65 9.38
CA GLN A 417 5.11 20.92 9.36
C GLN A 417 5.81 21.95 10.24
N ASP A 418 6.01 23.16 9.72
CA ASP A 418 6.39 24.32 10.50
C ASP A 418 5.13 25.16 10.80
N LEU A 419 4.63 25.05 12.02
CA LEU A 419 3.50 25.84 12.51
C LEU A 419 4.04 27.11 13.19
N LEU A 420 4.35 28.11 12.37
CA LEU A 420 4.94 29.39 12.78
C LEU A 420 3.89 30.50 12.86
N ASP A 421 2.69 30.18 13.33
CA ASP A 421 1.59 31.09 13.61
C ASP A 421 1.01 30.83 15.01
N ALA A 422 1.77 30.16 15.88
CA ALA A 422 1.41 29.90 17.26
C ALA A 422 1.62 31.16 18.11
N ASP A 423 0.89 32.20 17.79
CA ASP A 423 1.12 33.57 18.23
C ASP A 423 0.31 33.91 19.50
N PHE A 424 0.91 34.69 20.42
CA PHE A 424 0.22 35.21 21.61
C PHE A 424 0.32 36.74 21.74
N GLY A 425 -0.83 37.41 21.70
CA GLY A 425 -0.98 38.87 21.84
C GLY A 425 -1.47 39.26 23.23
N TYR A 426 -0.92 40.34 23.77
CA TYR A 426 -1.23 40.84 25.12
C TYR A 426 -1.40 42.36 25.17
N GLN A 427 -2.43 42.83 25.87
CA GLN A 427 -2.68 44.25 26.12
C GLN A 427 -2.77 44.55 27.62
N LEU A 428 -2.39 45.76 28.03
CA LEU A 428 -2.55 46.22 29.40
C LEU A 428 -4.04 46.25 29.73
N SER A 429 -4.43 45.63 30.85
CA SER A 429 -5.82 45.64 31.31
C SER A 429 -6.36 47.08 31.35
N CYS A 430 -5.56 47.99 31.88
CA CYS A 430 -5.87 49.42 31.92
C CYS A 430 -5.44 50.15 30.63
N GLY A 431 -6.41 50.64 29.86
CA GLY A 431 -6.30 51.44 28.66
C GLY A 431 -7.20 50.97 27.50
N ASN A 432 -7.96 49.89 27.69
CA ASN A 432 -8.75 49.21 26.64
C ASN A 432 -10.15 49.84 26.39
N GLY A 433 -10.51 50.89 27.13
CA GLY A 433 -11.79 51.58 27.03
C GLY A 433 -12.99 50.85 27.64
N VAL A 434 -12.80 49.71 28.30
CA VAL A 434 -13.85 48.88 28.92
C VAL A 434 -13.53 48.58 30.37
N CYS A 435 -14.32 49.14 31.30
CA CYS A 435 -14.16 48.88 32.73
C CYS A 435 -14.54 47.43 33.11
N GLY A 436 -13.53 46.59 33.32
CA GLY A 436 -13.64 45.18 33.73
C GLY A 436 -14.04 44.96 35.19
N GLY A 437 -14.28 43.69 35.57
CA GLY A 437 -14.77 43.33 36.92
C GLY A 437 -13.72 43.43 38.04
N ASP A 438 -12.45 43.42 37.68
CA ASP A 438 -11.25 43.63 38.50
C ASP A 438 -10.73 45.08 38.40
N GLU A 439 -11.33 45.88 37.53
CA GLU A 439 -11.06 47.28 37.36
C GLU A 439 -12.04 48.14 38.16
N SER A 440 -11.56 49.30 38.59
CA SER A 440 -12.38 50.27 39.29
C SER A 440 -11.92 51.68 38.93
N CYS A 441 -12.78 52.67 39.16
CA CYS A 441 -12.41 54.08 39.05
C CYS A 441 -11.23 54.50 39.97
N SER A 442 -10.73 53.60 40.83
CA SER A 442 -9.54 53.78 41.67
C SER A 442 -8.29 52.99 41.25
N THR A 443 -8.46 51.90 40.50
CA THR A 443 -7.37 51.03 40.01
C THR A 443 -7.07 51.25 38.53
N CYS A 444 -8.07 51.64 37.74
CA CYS A 444 -7.92 52.06 36.34
C CYS A 444 -8.94 53.17 35.99
N ALA A 445 -8.59 54.41 36.33
CA ALA A 445 -9.45 55.57 36.04
C ALA A 445 -9.52 55.94 34.55
N VAL A 446 -8.65 55.35 33.72
CA VAL A 446 -8.61 55.58 32.27
C VAL A 446 -9.83 54.95 31.59
N ASP A 447 -10.23 53.74 31.99
CA ASP A 447 -11.39 53.03 31.39
C ASP A 447 -12.65 53.11 32.25
N CYS A 448 -12.51 53.04 33.58
CA CYS A 448 -13.64 53.11 34.52
C CYS A 448 -14.13 54.53 34.84
N GLY A 449 -13.50 55.54 34.26
CA GLY A 449 -13.78 56.94 34.52
C GLY A 449 -13.51 57.37 35.97
N VAL A 450 -13.88 58.61 36.28
CA VAL A 450 -13.80 59.18 37.63
C VAL A 450 -15.02 58.76 38.46
N CYS A 451 -14.82 58.39 39.72
CA CYS A 451 -15.90 57.85 40.57
C CYS A 451 -17.10 58.85 40.73
N PRO A 452 -18.38 58.41 40.62
CA PRO A 452 -19.53 59.32 40.64
C PRO A 452 -19.85 59.95 42.02
N PRO A 453 -20.42 61.17 42.07
CA PRO A 453 -20.94 61.79 43.30
C PRO A 453 -22.21 61.08 43.83
N GLN A 454 -22.50 61.23 45.14
CA GLN A 454 -23.51 60.45 45.87
C GLN A 454 -24.76 61.28 46.24
N CYS A 455 -25.96 60.82 45.86
CA CYS A 455 -27.26 61.38 46.28
C CYS A 455 -27.50 61.32 47.80
N GLY A 456 -28.18 62.32 48.36
CA GLY A 456 -28.58 62.41 49.77
C GLY A 456 -27.64 63.22 50.66
N ASN A 457 -26.80 64.07 50.07
CA ASN A 457 -25.87 64.95 50.79
C ASN A 457 -26.49 66.32 51.16
N GLY A 458 -27.72 66.61 50.72
CA GLY A 458 -28.47 67.82 51.06
C GLY A 458 -28.26 69.03 50.15
N THR A 459 -27.57 68.87 49.01
CA THR A 459 -27.28 69.97 48.06
C THR A 459 -27.37 69.50 46.60
N CYS A 460 -28.20 70.17 45.79
CA CYS A 460 -28.40 69.87 44.37
C CYS A 460 -27.20 70.37 43.53
N GLU A 461 -26.30 69.46 43.13
CA GLU A 461 -25.06 69.78 42.40
C GLU A 461 -25.23 69.66 40.86
N ALA A 462 -24.26 70.18 40.10
CA ALA A 462 -24.32 70.20 38.64
C ALA A 462 -24.21 68.78 38.06
N GLY A 463 -25.35 68.20 37.71
CA GLY A 463 -25.51 66.80 37.28
C GLY A 463 -26.71 66.10 37.92
N GLU A 464 -27.33 66.70 38.94
CA GLU A 464 -28.52 66.18 39.62
C GLU A 464 -29.77 66.95 39.18
N ASP A 465 -30.84 66.23 38.80
CA ASP A 465 -32.13 66.81 38.44
C ASP A 465 -33.31 66.10 39.15
N CYS A 466 -34.51 66.69 39.03
CA CYS A 466 -35.72 66.18 39.69
C CYS A 466 -36.19 64.80 39.16
N GLY A 467 -35.55 64.25 38.11
CA GLY A 467 -35.79 62.89 37.60
C GLY A 467 -34.78 61.85 38.11
N SER A 468 -33.57 62.28 38.48
CA SER A 468 -32.44 61.41 38.87
C SER A 468 -32.12 61.41 40.37
N CYS A 469 -32.41 62.50 41.10
CA CYS A 469 -32.13 62.61 42.55
C CYS A 469 -33.19 63.42 43.30
N SER A 470 -34.39 62.84 43.47
CA SER A 470 -35.55 63.52 44.06
C SER A 470 -35.46 63.81 45.57
N ALA A 471 -34.42 63.30 46.25
CA ALA A 471 -34.21 63.52 47.68
C ALA A 471 -33.66 64.92 48.00
N ASP A 472 -32.92 65.54 47.05
CA ASP A 472 -32.25 66.82 47.24
C ASP A 472 -32.86 67.97 46.39
N CYS A 473 -33.71 67.68 45.38
CA CYS A 473 -34.29 68.67 44.44
C CYS A 473 -35.82 68.45 44.22
N ASP A 474 -36.68 69.22 44.92
CA ASP A 474 -38.17 69.13 45.02
C ASP A 474 -39.00 69.09 43.69
N VAL A 475 -40.29 68.70 43.82
CA VAL A 475 -41.28 68.16 42.83
C VAL A 475 -41.77 69.09 41.69
N CYS A 476 -41.92 68.56 40.46
CA CYS A 476 -42.52 69.22 39.28
C CYS A 476 -44.02 68.86 38.99
N PRO A 477 -44.87 69.80 38.51
CA PRO A 477 -46.29 69.56 38.12
C PRO A 477 -46.51 69.25 36.62
N PRO A 478 -47.64 68.63 36.20
CA PRO A 478 -47.81 68.05 34.86
C PRO A 478 -48.45 69.01 33.82
N ALA A 479 -48.05 68.86 32.55
CA ALA A 479 -48.44 69.70 31.42
C ALA A 479 -49.38 68.98 30.42
N CYS A 480 -50.60 69.50 30.28
CA CYS A 480 -51.55 69.29 29.18
C CYS A 480 -52.74 70.28 29.33
N GLY A 481 -53.13 71.04 28.30
CA GLY A 481 -54.36 71.87 28.28
C GLY A 481 -54.21 73.39 28.10
N ASP A 482 -53.17 73.86 27.39
CA ASP A 482 -52.97 75.30 27.12
C ASP A 482 -53.56 75.79 25.79
N GLY A 483 -54.11 74.87 24.98
CA GLY A 483 -54.79 75.16 23.73
C GLY A 483 -53.88 75.31 22.50
N THR A 484 -52.58 75.05 22.61
CA THR A 484 -51.62 75.19 21.49
C THR A 484 -50.55 74.10 21.48
N CYS A 485 -50.57 73.24 20.46
CA CYS A 485 -49.60 72.15 20.31
C CYS A 485 -48.15 72.66 20.08
N ASN A 486 -47.32 72.61 21.12
CA ASN A 486 -45.93 73.06 21.10
C ASN A 486 -44.95 71.87 21.07
N GLY A 487 -43.66 72.11 20.76
CA GLY A 487 -42.68 71.06 20.39
C GLY A 487 -42.36 69.96 21.41
N SER A 488 -43.00 69.94 22.58
CA SER A 488 -42.93 68.87 23.58
C SER A 488 -44.27 68.11 23.77
N GLU A 489 -45.29 68.39 22.95
CA GLU A 489 -46.62 67.76 22.98
C GLU A 489 -46.87 66.98 21.69
N SER A 490 -47.49 65.80 21.80
CA SER A 490 -47.83 64.94 20.65
C SER A 490 -49.30 64.51 20.70
N CYS A 491 -49.88 64.13 19.55
CA CYS A 491 -51.25 63.62 19.45
C CYS A 491 -51.51 62.36 20.31
N GLY A 492 -50.47 61.66 20.79
CA GLY A 492 -50.57 60.51 21.69
C GLY A 492 -50.46 60.85 23.18
N THR A 493 -49.92 62.02 23.53
CA THR A 493 -49.72 62.45 24.93
C THR A 493 -50.64 63.59 25.36
N CYS A 494 -51.12 64.43 24.43
CA CYS A 494 -52.05 65.53 24.70
C CYS A 494 -53.04 65.76 23.54
N ALA A 495 -54.03 64.88 23.42
CA ALA A 495 -54.96 64.85 22.28
C ALA A 495 -55.91 66.06 22.20
N ASP A 496 -56.17 66.74 23.33
CA ASP A 496 -57.09 67.88 23.38
C ASP A 496 -56.53 69.13 22.67
N ASP A 497 -55.21 69.34 22.69
CA ASP A 497 -54.54 70.50 22.08
C ASP A 497 -53.91 70.20 20.71
N CYS A 498 -53.47 68.96 20.46
CA CYS A 498 -52.77 68.55 19.22
C CYS A 498 -53.64 67.79 18.19
N GLY A 499 -54.87 67.42 18.54
CA GLY A 499 -55.80 66.68 17.64
C GLY A 499 -55.43 65.21 17.41
N THR A 500 -56.33 64.46 16.76
CA THR A 500 -56.20 63.00 16.53
C THR A 500 -55.27 62.67 15.35
N CYS A 501 -54.37 61.70 15.52
CA CYS A 501 -53.42 61.28 14.48
C CYS A 501 -54.06 60.38 13.39
N PRO A 502 -53.69 60.56 12.10
CA PRO A 502 -54.16 59.76 10.97
C PRO A 502 -53.41 58.40 10.82
N PRO A 503 -53.98 57.40 10.12
CA PRO A 503 -53.48 56.02 10.09
C PRO A 503 -52.23 55.86 9.22
N VAL A 504 -51.28 55.04 9.67
CA VAL A 504 -49.97 54.81 9.05
C VAL A 504 -49.64 53.31 9.06
N CYS A 505 -49.37 52.75 7.89
CA CYS A 505 -48.75 51.45 7.70
C CYS A 505 -47.33 51.39 8.28
N GLY A 506 -46.99 50.31 8.98
CA GLY A 506 -45.64 49.93 9.44
C GLY A 506 -45.48 49.70 10.96
N ASN A 507 -46.55 49.37 11.71
CA ASN A 507 -46.49 49.19 13.17
C ASN A 507 -46.42 47.73 13.66
N GLY A 508 -46.46 46.75 12.74
CA GLY A 508 -46.31 45.32 13.03
C GLY A 508 -47.55 44.57 13.53
N THR A 509 -48.75 45.16 13.52
CA THR A 509 -50.00 44.48 13.91
C THR A 509 -51.18 44.86 13.01
N CYS A 510 -51.88 43.86 12.46
CA CYS A 510 -52.99 44.06 11.52
C CYS A 510 -54.33 44.40 12.21
N GLU A 511 -54.80 45.64 12.05
CA GLU A 511 -55.99 46.17 12.74
C GLU A 511 -57.23 46.31 11.83
N ALA A 512 -58.41 46.47 12.43
CA ALA A 512 -59.69 46.45 11.72
C ALA A 512 -59.89 47.69 10.83
N GLY A 513 -59.54 47.55 9.55
CA GLY A 513 -59.60 48.60 8.53
C GLY A 513 -58.48 48.52 7.48
N GLU A 514 -57.47 47.68 7.71
CA GLU A 514 -56.33 47.45 6.81
C GLU A 514 -56.43 46.04 6.17
N ASP A 515 -56.05 45.91 4.89
CA ASP A 515 -56.02 44.62 4.19
C ASP A 515 -54.69 44.39 3.46
N CYS A 516 -54.43 43.13 3.09
CA CYS A 516 -53.18 42.71 2.45
C CYS A 516 -52.96 43.30 1.04
N GLY A 517 -53.92 44.03 0.47
CA GLY A 517 -53.77 44.74 -0.80
C GLY A 517 -53.37 46.22 -0.65
N SER A 518 -53.52 46.79 0.56
CA SER A 518 -53.27 48.21 0.83
C SER A 518 -52.17 48.48 1.86
N CYS A 519 -51.80 47.48 2.68
CA CYS A 519 -50.80 47.62 3.73
C CYS A 519 -50.08 46.30 4.04
N SER A 520 -49.21 45.83 3.13
CA SER A 520 -48.63 44.47 3.15
C SER A 520 -47.59 44.20 4.23
N ASP A 521 -46.98 45.24 4.79
CA ASP A 521 -45.86 45.09 5.73
C ASP A 521 -46.31 44.68 7.14
N ASP A 522 -47.56 45.00 7.54
CA ASP A 522 -48.13 44.66 8.86
C ASP A 522 -49.13 43.50 8.81
N CYS A 523 -49.86 43.33 7.70
CA CYS A 523 -50.91 42.31 7.55
C CYS A 523 -50.48 41.04 6.79
N GLY A 524 -49.25 40.99 6.27
CA GLY A 524 -48.69 39.86 5.53
C GLY A 524 -49.22 39.69 4.11
N ALA A 525 -48.55 38.86 3.30
CA ALA A 525 -48.93 38.60 1.90
C ALA A 525 -50.22 37.77 1.80
N CYS A 526 -51.11 38.12 0.85
CA CYS A 526 -52.34 37.38 0.63
C CYS A 526 -52.05 35.94 0.13
N PRO A 527 -52.63 34.88 0.74
CA PRO A 527 -52.31 33.50 0.39
C PRO A 527 -52.95 33.02 -0.92
N ALA A 528 -52.24 32.15 -1.66
CA ALA A 528 -52.73 31.43 -2.84
C ALA A 528 -53.91 30.50 -2.49
N VAL A 529 -54.93 30.46 -3.35
CA VAL A 529 -56.19 29.73 -3.08
C VAL A 529 -56.42 28.66 -4.13
N CYS A 530 -56.32 27.41 -3.70
CA CYS A 530 -56.56 26.25 -4.54
C CYS A 530 -58.00 25.73 -4.38
N GLY A 531 -58.66 25.46 -5.50
CA GLY A 531 -60.02 24.96 -5.67
C GLY A 531 -60.91 25.76 -6.65
N ASN A 532 -60.36 26.59 -7.54
CA ASN A 532 -61.13 27.42 -8.49
C ASN A 532 -61.19 26.87 -9.95
N ASN A 533 -60.52 25.75 -10.24
CA ASN A 533 -60.36 25.08 -11.54
C ASN A 533 -59.65 25.90 -12.64
N VAL A 534 -58.81 26.87 -12.30
CA VAL A 534 -58.01 27.66 -13.27
C VAL A 534 -56.57 27.79 -12.78
N CYS A 535 -55.60 27.28 -13.55
CA CYS A 535 -54.18 27.34 -13.17
C CYS A 535 -53.56 28.72 -13.45
N GLU A 536 -53.23 29.47 -12.40
CA GLU A 536 -52.70 30.84 -12.46
C GLU A 536 -51.20 30.91 -12.18
N ASN A 537 -50.57 32.03 -12.52
CA ASN A 537 -49.11 32.18 -12.52
C ASN A 537 -48.58 32.30 -11.07
N GLY A 538 -48.07 31.20 -10.52
CA GLY A 538 -47.69 31.04 -9.12
C GLY A 538 -48.14 29.71 -8.50
N GLU A 539 -48.96 28.93 -9.21
CA GLU A 539 -49.40 27.59 -8.83
C GLU A 539 -48.76 26.51 -9.72
N ASP A 540 -48.26 25.43 -9.12
CA ASP A 540 -47.66 24.28 -9.81
C ASP A 540 -48.41 22.98 -9.42
N CYS A 541 -48.38 21.97 -10.30
CA CYS A 541 -49.03 20.68 -10.16
C CYS A 541 -48.57 19.88 -8.91
N SER A 542 -47.44 20.23 -8.28
CA SER A 542 -46.97 19.67 -7.01
C SER A 542 -47.54 20.34 -5.76
N THR A 543 -48.04 21.58 -5.84
CA THR A 543 -48.61 22.29 -4.68
C THR A 543 -50.13 22.37 -4.73
N CYS A 544 -50.75 22.42 -5.92
CA CYS A 544 -52.21 22.52 -6.07
C CYS A 544 -52.79 21.73 -7.26
N THR A 545 -52.80 20.40 -7.10
CA THR A 545 -53.23 19.40 -8.08
C THR A 545 -54.70 19.49 -8.51
N GLY A 546 -55.56 20.16 -7.71
CA GLY A 546 -56.99 20.32 -8.00
C GLY A 546 -57.30 21.28 -9.15
N ASP A 547 -56.49 22.33 -9.33
CA ASP A 547 -56.74 23.39 -10.33
C ASP A 547 -55.81 23.29 -11.55
N CYS A 548 -54.58 22.82 -11.36
CA CYS A 548 -53.57 22.68 -12.41
C CYS A 548 -53.48 21.27 -13.04
N GLY A 549 -54.22 20.30 -12.50
CA GLY A 549 -54.23 18.90 -12.95
C GLY A 549 -52.97 18.11 -12.53
N ALA A 550 -53.01 16.79 -12.72
CA ALA A 550 -51.88 15.91 -12.42
C ALA A 550 -50.71 16.16 -13.37
N CYS A 551 -49.48 16.22 -12.83
CA CYS A 551 -48.28 16.36 -13.65
C CYS A 551 -48.16 15.16 -14.62
N PRO A 552 -47.92 15.38 -15.93
CA PRO A 552 -47.79 14.28 -16.89
C PRO A 552 -46.48 13.50 -16.70
N ALA A 553 -46.55 12.17 -16.82
CA ALA A 553 -45.41 11.27 -16.72
C ALA A 553 -44.31 11.60 -17.73
N VAL A 554 -43.07 11.69 -17.26
CA VAL A 554 -41.88 11.91 -18.09
C VAL A 554 -40.97 10.68 -17.94
N PRO A 555 -40.69 9.93 -19.03
CA PRO A 555 -39.76 8.80 -18.97
C PRO A 555 -38.34 9.25 -18.64
N GLY A 556 -37.63 8.54 -17.75
CA GLY A 556 -36.19 8.69 -17.50
C GLY A 556 -35.78 9.45 -16.23
N ASN A 557 -36.64 9.52 -15.20
CA ASN A 557 -36.31 10.15 -13.92
C ASN A 557 -35.74 9.18 -12.85
N GLY A 558 -35.68 7.88 -13.15
CA GLY A 558 -35.02 6.87 -12.31
C GLY A 558 -35.79 6.40 -11.07
N VAL A 559 -37.10 6.68 -10.96
CA VAL A 559 -37.95 6.25 -9.83
C VAL A 559 -39.26 5.63 -10.33
N CYS A 560 -39.59 4.42 -9.89
CA CYS A 560 -40.80 3.70 -10.32
C CYS A 560 -42.06 4.13 -9.54
N GLU A 561 -43.00 4.80 -10.21
CA GLU A 561 -44.20 5.36 -9.58
C GLU A 561 -45.47 4.52 -9.80
N ALA A 562 -46.52 4.80 -9.01
CA ALA A 562 -47.73 4.00 -8.98
C ALA A 562 -48.57 4.14 -10.27
N GLY A 563 -48.37 3.19 -11.20
CA GLY A 563 -49.02 3.15 -12.51
C GLY A 563 -48.08 2.68 -13.63
N GLU A 564 -46.78 2.67 -13.37
CA GLU A 564 -45.75 2.20 -14.27
C GLU A 564 -45.38 0.73 -14.00
N ASN A 565 -44.94 0.00 -15.04
CA ASN A 565 -44.47 -1.37 -14.89
C ASN A 565 -43.21 -1.62 -15.74
N CYS A 566 -42.40 -2.59 -15.31
CA CYS A 566 -41.12 -2.94 -15.91
C CYS A 566 -41.21 -3.50 -17.35
N PHE A 567 -42.41 -3.72 -17.91
CA PHE A 567 -42.57 -4.09 -19.33
C PHE A 567 -42.73 -2.89 -20.26
N GLU A 568 -43.24 -1.75 -19.76
CA GLU A 568 -43.52 -0.56 -20.56
C GLU A 568 -42.46 0.54 -20.40
N VAL A 569 -41.85 0.69 -19.21
CA VAL A 569 -40.82 1.71 -18.96
C VAL A 569 -39.63 1.15 -18.14
N PRO A 570 -38.76 0.32 -18.75
CA PRO A 570 -37.68 -0.39 -18.05
C PRO A 570 -36.56 0.52 -17.49
N SER A 571 -36.48 1.76 -17.99
CA SER A 571 -35.49 2.76 -17.56
C SER A 571 -35.71 3.25 -16.12
N ASP A 572 -36.97 3.30 -15.67
CA ASP A 572 -37.34 3.87 -14.37
C ASP A 572 -37.74 2.79 -13.36
N CYS A 573 -38.38 1.70 -13.83
CA CYS A 573 -38.82 0.58 -12.99
C CYS A 573 -37.88 -0.64 -12.94
N GLY A 574 -36.77 -0.59 -13.67
CA GLY A 574 -35.80 -1.69 -13.76
C GLY A 574 -36.31 -2.89 -14.56
N ILE A 575 -35.47 -3.92 -14.68
CA ILE A 575 -35.80 -5.18 -15.36
C ILE A 575 -36.62 -6.05 -14.40
N CYS A 576 -37.75 -6.61 -14.87
CA CYS A 576 -38.57 -7.49 -14.04
C CYS A 576 -37.75 -8.69 -13.52
N PRO A 577 -37.83 -9.06 -12.23
CA PRO A 577 -37.02 -10.14 -11.67
C PRO A 577 -37.41 -11.52 -12.24
N PRO A 578 -36.43 -12.42 -12.49
CA PRO A 578 -36.68 -13.77 -13.01
C PRO A 578 -37.38 -14.66 -11.98
N VAL A 579 -38.27 -15.55 -12.43
CA VAL A 579 -39.02 -16.48 -11.57
C VAL A 579 -38.35 -17.84 -11.59
N CYS A 580 -37.45 -18.08 -10.65
CA CYS A 580 -36.78 -19.37 -10.52
C CYS A 580 -37.68 -20.48 -9.96
N GLY A 581 -37.60 -21.67 -10.57
CA GLY A 581 -38.28 -22.90 -10.19
C GLY A 581 -39.31 -23.42 -11.21
N SER A 582 -39.27 -22.94 -12.46
CA SER A 582 -40.18 -23.38 -13.54
C SER A 582 -39.73 -24.68 -14.22
N GLY A 583 -38.46 -25.07 -14.05
CA GLY A 583 -37.82 -26.24 -14.65
C GLY A 583 -37.41 -26.06 -16.12
N VAL A 584 -37.50 -24.85 -16.69
CA VAL A 584 -37.11 -24.55 -18.07
C VAL A 584 -36.36 -23.21 -18.10
N CYS A 585 -35.16 -23.18 -18.69
CA CYS A 585 -34.36 -21.95 -18.81
C CYS A 585 -34.92 -21.02 -19.91
N GLU A 586 -35.56 -19.93 -19.50
CA GLU A 586 -36.22 -18.98 -20.42
C GLU A 586 -35.30 -17.83 -20.87
N ALA A 587 -35.70 -17.10 -21.92
CA ALA A 587 -34.90 -16.02 -22.50
C ALA A 587 -34.79 -14.82 -21.53
N GLY A 588 -33.63 -14.68 -20.88
CA GLY A 588 -33.36 -13.69 -19.84
C GLY A 588 -32.84 -14.31 -18.54
N GLU A 589 -32.95 -15.64 -18.40
CA GLU A 589 -32.38 -16.40 -17.30
C GLU A 589 -30.97 -16.90 -17.66
N THR A 590 -30.06 -16.86 -16.70
CA THR A 590 -28.68 -17.33 -16.85
C THR A 590 -28.36 -18.31 -15.73
N CYS A 591 -27.36 -19.17 -15.92
CA CYS A 591 -26.89 -20.07 -14.87
C CYS A 591 -26.42 -19.32 -13.58
N SER A 592 -26.10 -18.02 -13.68
CA SER A 592 -25.78 -17.13 -12.56
C SER A 592 -26.98 -16.48 -11.89
N SER A 593 -28.07 -16.21 -12.63
CA SER A 593 -29.28 -15.58 -12.07
C SER A 593 -30.34 -16.61 -11.66
N CYS A 594 -30.30 -17.83 -12.22
CA CYS A 594 -31.32 -18.85 -12.00
C CYS A 594 -30.79 -20.29 -12.23
N ALA A 595 -29.80 -20.71 -11.42
CA ALA A 595 -29.15 -22.02 -11.53
C ALA A 595 -30.10 -23.23 -11.39
N ALA A 596 -31.26 -23.04 -10.74
CA ALA A 596 -32.26 -24.09 -10.54
C ALA A 596 -32.90 -24.56 -11.86
N ASP A 597 -33.09 -23.65 -12.82
CA ASP A 597 -33.73 -23.94 -14.11
C ASP A 597 -32.71 -24.05 -15.26
N CYS A 598 -31.58 -23.32 -15.18
CA CYS A 598 -30.55 -23.26 -16.23
C CYS A 598 -29.29 -24.12 -15.98
N GLY A 599 -29.17 -24.77 -14.81
CA GLY A 599 -28.00 -25.56 -14.42
C GLY A 599 -26.81 -24.72 -13.91
N GLU A 600 -25.78 -25.38 -13.34
CA GLU A 600 -24.55 -24.70 -12.88
C GLU A 600 -23.70 -24.22 -14.07
N CYS A 601 -23.12 -23.03 -13.97
CA CYS A 601 -22.26 -22.49 -15.03
C CYS A 601 -20.98 -23.34 -15.16
N PRO A 602 -20.61 -23.81 -16.37
CA PRO A 602 -19.29 -24.40 -16.58
C PRO A 602 -18.19 -23.35 -16.40
N PRO A 603 -16.97 -23.73 -15.96
CA PRO A 603 -15.87 -22.80 -15.71
C PRO A 603 -15.52 -22.04 -17.00
N VAL A 604 -15.42 -20.71 -16.89
CA VAL A 604 -15.21 -19.80 -18.02
C VAL A 604 -13.75 -19.39 -18.02
N CYS A 605 -13.02 -19.81 -19.06
CA CYS A 605 -11.65 -19.40 -19.27
C CYS A 605 -11.62 -18.07 -20.07
N GLY A 606 -10.93 -17.05 -19.55
CA GLY A 606 -10.69 -15.73 -20.15
C GLY A 606 -11.16 -14.51 -19.33
N ASP A 607 -11.47 -14.63 -18.03
CA ASP A 607 -11.91 -13.50 -17.18
C ASP A 607 -10.77 -12.79 -16.42
N GLY A 608 -9.54 -13.29 -16.54
CA GLY A 608 -8.35 -12.75 -15.89
C GLY A 608 -8.22 -13.07 -14.39
N VAL A 609 -9.09 -13.93 -13.82
CA VAL A 609 -9.10 -14.26 -12.39
C VAL A 609 -9.03 -15.77 -12.17
N CYS A 610 -7.89 -16.29 -11.73
CA CYS A 610 -7.72 -17.70 -11.42
C CYS A 610 -8.43 -18.12 -10.11
N LYS A 611 -9.51 -18.90 -10.20
CA LYS A 611 -10.28 -19.38 -9.03
C LYS A 611 -9.84 -20.78 -8.56
N ALA A 612 -9.11 -20.82 -7.45
CA ALA A 612 -8.62 -22.06 -6.84
C ALA A 612 -9.74 -23.08 -6.55
N GLY A 613 -9.68 -24.24 -7.21
CA GLY A 613 -10.62 -25.36 -7.04
C GLY A 613 -11.63 -25.54 -8.18
N SER A 614 -11.75 -24.54 -9.08
CA SER A 614 -12.62 -24.57 -10.28
C SER A 614 -11.81 -24.45 -11.57
N GLU A 615 -10.71 -23.68 -11.50
CA GLU A 615 -9.76 -23.43 -12.57
C GLU A 615 -8.35 -23.67 -12.01
N ASP A 616 -7.49 -24.31 -12.80
CA ASP A 616 -6.06 -24.47 -12.52
C ASP A 616 -5.25 -24.28 -13.82
N CYS A 617 -3.92 -24.25 -13.71
CA CYS A 617 -3.04 -24.06 -14.87
C CYS A 617 -3.13 -25.19 -15.91
N SER A 618 -3.79 -26.32 -15.59
CA SER A 618 -4.01 -27.46 -16.49
C SER A 618 -5.37 -27.41 -17.21
N SER A 619 -6.36 -26.76 -16.60
CA SER A 619 -7.74 -26.63 -17.09
C SER A 619 -8.05 -25.26 -17.70
N CYS A 620 -7.35 -24.20 -17.30
CA CYS A 620 -7.48 -22.84 -17.84
C CYS A 620 -6.19 -22.01 -17.69
N ALA A 621 -5.23 -22.25 -18.60
CA ALA A 621 -3.93 -21.55 -18.62
C ALA A 621 -3.99 -20.06 -19.02
N ALA A 622 -5.13 -19.59 -19.55
CA ALA A 622 -5.29 -18.19 -19.96
C ALA A 622 -5.43 -17.23 -18.77
N ASP A 623 -6.13 -17.65 -17.72
CA ASP A 623 -6.34 -16.84 -16.50
C ASP A 623 -5.37 -17.22 -15.37
N CYS A 624 -5.04 -18.52 -15.27
CA CYS A 624 -4.15 -19.06 -14.24
C CYS A 624 -2.65 -19.07 -14.63
N GLY A 625 -2.32 -18.64 -15.85
CA GLY A 625 -0.97 -18.73 -16.41
C GLY A 625 -0.56 -20.15 -16.83
N ALA A 626 0.45 -20.25 -17.69
CA ALA A 626 1.03 -21.54 -18.07
C ALA A 626 1.69 -22.20 -16.85
N CYS A 627 1.54 -23.52 -16.66
CA CYS A 627 2.24 -24.24 -15.60
C CYS A 627 3.76 -24.13 -15.81
N GLN A 628 4.38 -23.12 -15.18
CA GLN A 628 5.82 -22.94 -15.12
C GLN A 628 6.35 -23.95 -14.10
N CYS A 629 7.21 -24.86 -14.56
CA CYS A 629 7.93 -25.81 -13.70
C CYS A 629 9.10 -25.09 -13.01
N ALA A 630 8.79 -24.17 -12.11
CA ALA A 630 9.66 -23.71 -11.04
C ALA A 630 8.74 -23.44 -9.85
N SER A 631 8.69 -24.39 -8.92
CA SER A 631 7.93 -24.26 -7.68
C SER A 631 8.52 -23.08 -6.91
N PRO A 632 7.80 -21.98 -6.63
CA PRO A 632 8.33 -20.81 -5.93
C PRO A 632 8.68 -21.05 -4.44
N GLY A 633 8.69 -22.31 -4.02
CA GLY A 633 8.92 -22.75 -2.65
C GLY A 633 7.71 -22.53 -1.74
N THR A 634 7.59 -23.34 -0.68
CA THR A 634 6.55 -23.18 0.34
C THR A 634 6.93 -22.07 1.32
N GLY A 635 6.10 -21.05 1.45
CA GLY A 635 6.18 -20.06 2.51
C GLY A 635 5.64 -20.60 3.83
N SER A 636 6.37 -20.35 4.92
CA SER A 636 5.95 -20.68 6.29
C SER A 636 4.75 -19.81 6.75
N PRO A 637 4.08 -20.16 7.86
CA PRO A 637 3.04 -19.29 8.41
C PRO A 637 3.53 -17.89 8.80
N GLY A 638 4.83 -17.69 9.06
CA GLY A 638 5.43 -16.37 9.29
C GLY A 638 5.58 -15.58 7.99
N TYR A 639 6.07 -16.23 6.92
CA TYR A 639 6.20 -15.64 5.59
C TYR A 639 4.86 -15.02 5.12
N TRP A 640 3.79 -15.82 5.12
CA TRP A 640 2.48 -15.37 4.63
C TRP A 640 1.81 -14.30 5.50
N LYS A 641 2.22 -14.17 6.76
CA LYS A 641 1.78 -13.10 7.65
C LYS A 641 2.42 -11.76 7.26
N ASN A 642 3.69 -11.78 6.85
CA ASN A 642 4.46 -10.56 6.60
C ASN A 642 4.52 -10.19 5.10
N HIS A 643 4.11 -11.10 4.20
CA HIS A 643 4.15 -10.89 2.75
C HIS A 643 2.74 -10.84 2.16
N GLU A 644 1.97 -9.86 2.60
CA GLU A 644 0.59 -9.67 2.16
C GLU A 644 0.45 -9.46 0.64
N SER A 645 1.42 -8.81 0.00
CA SER A 645 1.48 -8.59 -1.45
C SER A 645 1.67 -9.89 -2.25
N ALA A 646 2.19 -10.96 -1.62
CA ALA A 646 2.36 -12.26 -2.25
C ALA A 646 1.05 -13.07 -2.36
N TRP A 647 -0.02 -12.66 -1.68
CA TRP A 647 -1.31 -13.34 -1.72
C TRP A 647 -1.97 -13.12 -3.09
N LYS A 648 -2.05 -14.18 -3.90
CA LYS A 648 -2.74 -14.14 -5.21
C LYS A 648 -4.27 -14.15 -5.11
N VAL A 649 -4.81 -14.29 -3.90
CA VAL A 649 -6.24 -14.38 -3.63
C VAL A 649 -6.65 -13.38 -2.55
N SER A 650 -7.81 -12.73 -2.74
CA SER A 650 -8.39 -11.78 -1.78
C SER A 650 -9.26 -12.45 -0.70
N GLN A 651 -9.59 -13.73 -0.90
CA GLN A 651 -10.41 -14.54 0.01
C GLN A 651 -10.10 -16.04 -0.13
N LEU A 652 -10.32 -16.81 0.94
CA LEU A 652 -10.20 -18.26 0.96
C LEU A 652 -11.34 -18.91 1.74
N THR A 653 -11.79 -20.07 1.27
CA THR A 653 -12.75 -20.91 2.00
C THR A 653 -12.01 -21.85 2.94
N ILE A 654 -12.36 -21.81 4.23
CA ILE A 654 -11.81 -22.66 5.28
C ILE A 654 -12.97 -23.28 6.05
N GLY A 655 -13.05 -24.62 6.07
CA GLY A 655 -14.12 -25.33 6.77
C GLY A 655 -15.53 -25.04 6.23
N GLY A 656 -15.63 -24.68 4.94
CA GLY A 656 -16.91 -24.35 4.29
C GLY A 656 -17.41 -22.91 4.54
N LYS A 657 -16.61 -22.05 5.18
CA LYS A 657 -16.88 -20.60 5.28
C LYS A 657 -15.80 -19.82 4.53
N THR A 658 -16.19 -18.81 3.78
CA THR A 658 -15.26 -17.90 3.08
C THR A 658 -14.88 -16.74 3.98
N TYR A 659 -13.57 -16.45 4.03
CA TYR A 659 -12.98 -15.39 4.82
C TYR A 659 -12.23 -14.42 3.92
N THR A 660 -12.27 -13.13 4.24
CA THR A 660 -11.47 -12.11 3.56
C THR A 660 -10.00 -12.22 3.96
N LYS A 661 -9.09 -11.65 3.17
CA LYS A 661 -7.66 -11.57 3.47
C LYS A 661 -7.38 -11.06 4.89
N ALA A 662 -8.01 -9.95 5.30
CA ALA A 662 -7.87 -9.40 6.65
C ALA A 662 -8.29 -10.40 7.76
N GLN A 663 -9.39 -11.14 7.55
CA GLN A 663 -9.85 -12.16 8.50
C GLN A 663 -8.90 -13.37 8.56
N LEU A 664 -8.31 -13.75 7.43
CA LEU A 664 -7.36 -14.86 7.35
C LEU A 664 -6.04 -14.51 8.06
N LEU A 665 -5.57 -13.26 7.95
CA LEU A 665 -4.38 -12.77 8.66
C LEU A 665 -4.60 -12.74 10.18
N ASP A 666 -5.77 -12.33 10.64
CA ASP A 666 -6.15 -12.44 12.05
C ASP A 666 -6.10 -13.90 12.52
N ILE A 667 -6.64 -14.84 11.74
CA ILE A 667 -6.60 -16.28 12.07
C ILE A 667 -5.17 -16.83 12.14
N ILE A 668 -4.28 -16.46 11.20
CA ILE A 668 -2.86 -16.90 11.19
C ILE A 668 -2.07 -16.30 12.37
N SER A 669 -2.41 -15.07 12.76
CA SER A 669 -1.73 -14.30 13.81
C SER A 669 -2.18 -14.63 15.22
N ARG A 670 -3.34 -15.29 15.38
CA ARG A 670 -3.90 -15.64 16.68
C ARG A 670 -3.05 -16.68 17.44
N PRO A 671 -2.86 -16.50 18.76
CA PRO A 671 -2.34 -17.55 19.63
C PRO A 671 -3.24 -18.78 19.60
N THR A 672 -2.67 -19.97 19.40
CA THR A 672 -3.42 -21.24 19.34
C THR A 672 -3.70 -21.85 20.71
N LYS A 673 -3.33 -21.17 21.79
CA LYS A 673 -3.44 -21.66 23.16
C LYS A 673 -4.89 -21.66 23.62
N GLY A 674 -5.46 -22.86 23.75
CA GLY A 674 -6.80 -23.07 24.30
C GLY A 674 -7.84 -23.56 23.30
N ASP A 675 -7.64 -23.38 21.99
CA ASP A 675 -8.53 -23.96 20.97
C ASP A 675 -7.70 -24.44 19.77
N VAL A 676 -7.58 -25.75 19.63
CA VAL A 676 -6.75 -26.38 18.60
C VAL A 676 -7.35 -26.26 17.19
N THR A 677 -8.59 -25.77 17.04
CA THR A 677 -9.15 -25.46 15.71
C THR A 677 -8.31 -24.43 14.96
N TYR A 678 -7.70 -23.48 15.67
CA TYR A 678 -6.81 -22.48 15.10
C TYR A 678 -5.47 -23.06 14.61
N ILE A 679 -5.03 -24.20 15.15
CA ILE A 679 -3.81 -24.88 14.68
C ILE A 679 -4.04 -25.41 13.26
N ILE A 680 -5.11 -26.19 13.05
CA ILE A 680 -5.43 -26.72 11.71
C ILE A 680 -5.72 -25.59 10.73
N ALA A 681 -6.52 -24.60 11.14
CA ALA A 681 -6.87 -23.49 10.25
C ALA A 681 -5.63 -22.71 9.79
N LYS A 682 -4.68 -22.42 10.69
CA LYS A 682 -3.43 -21.76 10.33
C LYS A 682 -2.64 -22.53 9.28
N HIS A 683 -2.39 -23.83 9.50
CA HIS A 683 -1.62 -24.63 8.54
C HIS A 683 -2.40 -24.87 7.24
N LEU A 684 -3.73 -24.96 7.29
CA LEU A 684 -4.56 -25.13 6.09
C LEU A 684 -4.58 -23.88 5.21
N ILE A 685 -4.71 -22.69 5.81
CA ILE A 685 -4.65 -21.42 5.06
C ILE A 685 -3.32 -21.31 4.34
N VAL A 686 -2.22 -21.53 5.06
CA VAL A 686 -0.87 -21.47 4.52
C VAL A 686 -0.64 -22.50 3.42
N ALA A 687 -1.13 -23.74 3.59
CA ALA A 687 -1.01 -24.77 2.57
C ALA A 687 -1.76 -24.38 1.29
N LYS A 688 -2.98 -23.83 1.41
CA LYS A 688 -3.76 -23.36 0.25
C LYS A 688 -3.10 -22.20 -0.47
N LEU A 689 -2.47 -21.27 0.25
CA LEU A 689 -1.70 -20.18 -0.35
C LEU A 689 -0.47 -20.72 -1.10
N ASN A 690 0.26 -21.65 -0.47
CA ASN A 690 1.40 -22.32 -1.10
C ASN A 690 1.02 -23.07 -2.38
N VAL A 691 -0.13 -23.76 -2.40
CA VAL A 691 -0.64 -24.39 -3.63
C VAL A 691 -1.10 -23.34 -4.64
N GLY A 692 -1.74 -22.26 -4.19
CA GLY A 692 -2.25 -21.19 -5.03
C GLY A 692 -1.19 -20.39 -5.79
N ILE A 693 0.07 -20.42 -5.32
CA ILE A 693 1.21 -19.86 -6.05
C ILE A 693 1.91 -20.86 -7.00
N GLY A 694 1.35 -22.07 -7.16
CA GLY A 694 1.85 -23.06 -8.12
C GLY A 694 2.81 -24.10 -7.56
N ASN A 695 2.91 -24.27 -6.23
CA ASN A 695 3.71 -25.35 -5.66
C ASN A 695 3.05 -26.73 -5.84
N GLN A 696 3.88 -27.77 -5.96
CA GLN A 696 3.43 -29.16 -6.07
C GLN A 696 2.64 -29.60 -4.84
N SER A 697 1.39 -30.07 -5.03
CA SER A 697 0.45 -30.41 -3.94
C SER A 697 0.15 -31.90 -3.76
N SER A 698 0.70 -32.76 -4.62
CA SER A 698 0.32 -34.19 -4.71
C SER A 698 0.43 -34.97 -3.39
N CYS A 699 1.28 -34.52 -2.46
CA CYS A 699 1.44 -35.15 -1.15
C CYS A 699 0.40 -34.72 -0.10
N ILE A 700 -0.32 -33.62 -0.33
CA ILE A 700 -1.23 -32.98 0.65
C ILE A 700 -2.65 -32.69 0.15
N GLU A 701 -3.00 -32.96 -1.11
CA GLU A 701 -4.36 -32.74 -1.65
C GLU A 701 -5.47 -33.39 -0.80
N ASP A 702 -5.34 -34.69 -0.50
CA ASP A 702 -6.26 -35.40 0.40
C ASP A 702 -6.27 -34.79 1.82
N THR A 703 -5.14 -34.23 2.24
CA THR A 703 -4.96 -33.66 3.58
C THR A 703 -5.63 -32.30 3.69
N ILE A 704 -5.58 -31.47 2.64
CA ILE A 704 -6.34 -30.22 2.52
C ILE A 704 -7.84 -30.52 2.60
N ALA A 705 -8.34 -31.46 1.77
CA ALA A 705 -9.74 -31.83 1.75
C ALA A 705 -10.22 -32.37 3.11
N ALA A 706 -9.42 -33.22 3.75
CA ALA A 706 -9.72 -33.76 5.08
C ALA A 706 -9.71 -32.67 6.18
N ALA A 707 -8.77 -31.72 6.12
CA ALA A 707 -8.70 -30.61 7.07
C ALA A 707 -9.89 -29.65 6.93
N ASP A 708 -10.32 -29.34 5.70
CA ASP A 708 -11.56 -28.60 5.45
C ASP A 708 -12.78 -29.33 5.98
N ALA A 709 -12.91 -30.64 5.71
CA ALA A 709 -14.01 -31.43 6.24
C ALA A 709 -14.01 -31.47 7.78
N TRP A 710 -12.82 -31.51 8.39
CA TRP A 710 -12.67 -31.48 9.84
C TRP A 710 -13.09 -30.13 10.44
N LEU A 711 -12.68 -29.01 9.84
CA LEU A 711 -13.08 -27.66 10.27
C LEU A 711 -14.55 -27.35 9.98
N LYS A 712 -15.14 -27.96 8.94
CA LYS A 712 -16.58 -27.90 8.69
C LYS A 712 -17.39 -28.57 9.80
N LYS A 713 -16.85 -29.66 10.38
CA LYS A 713 -17.44 -30.37 11.51
C LYS A 713 -17.14 -29.71 12.86
N ASN A 714 -15.98 -29.04 12.97
CA ASN A 714 -15.52 -28.35 14.18
C ASN A 714 -15.14 -26.90 13.80
N PRO A 715 -16.12 -25.98 13.74
CA PRO A 715 -15.89 -24.61 13.31
C PRO A 715 -14.84 -23.88 14.17
N LEU A 716 -14.18 -22.88 13.57
CA LEU A 716 -13.22 -22.02 14.27
C LEU A 716 -13.85 -21.40 15.52
N GLY A 717 -13.14 -21.50 16.65
CA GLY A 717 -13.64 -21.01 17.94
C GLY A 717 -14.56 -21.98 18.69
N SER A 718 -14.71 -23.22 18.23
CA SER A 718 -15.52 -24.26 18.91
C SER A 718 -14.86 -24.83 20.18
N ASN A 719 -13.71 -24.30 20.60
CA ASN A 719 -13.02 -24.60 21.86
C ASN A 719 -12.57 -26.06 22.00
N VAL A 720 -12.09 -26.65 20.90
CA VAL A 720 -11.56 -28.02 20.89
C VAL A 720 -10.24 -28.05 21.69
N LYS A 721 -10.05 -29.07 22.54
CA LYS A 721 -8.86 -29.21 23.39
C LYS A 721 -7.93 -30.32 22.90
N GLU A 722 -6.63 -30.12 23.10
CA GLU A 722 -5.54 -31.02 22.68
C GLU A 722 -5.55 -32.40 23.38
N GLY A 723 -6.33 -32.57 24.46
CA GLY A 723 -6.37 -33.80 25.26
C GLY A 723 -7.78 -34.30 25.59
N GLY A 724 -7.97 -35.62 25.51
CA GLY A 724 -9.19 -36.32 25.94
C GLY A 724 -9.46 -37.60 25.12
N LYS A 725 -9.94 -38.67 25.76
CA LYS A 725 -10.17 -39.99 25.11
C LYS A 725 -11.15 -39.99 23.92
N ASN A 726 -11.85 -38.88 23.68
CA ASN A 726 -12.77 -38.67 22.56
C ASN A 726 -12.64 -37.25 21.98
N SER A 727 -11.48 -36.59 22.15
CA SER A 727 -11.29 -35.26 21.56
C SER A 727 -11.35 -35.36 20.04
N PRO A 728 -12.10 -34.48 19.34
CA PRO A 728 -12.02 -34.34 17.89
C PRO A 728 -10.57 -34.12 17.40
N TRP A 729 -9.68 -33.64 18.29
CA TRP A 729 -8.27 -33.44 18.00
C TRP A 729 -7.52 -34.72 17.61
N ALA A 730 -7.93 -35.90 18.08
CA ALA A 730 -7.25 -37.16 17.74
C ALA A 730 -7.23 -37.45 16.23
N THR A 731 -8.20 -36.93 15.47
CA THR A 731 -8.23 -37.01 13.99
C THR A 731 -7.71 -35.75 13.31
N GLY A 732 -7.57 -34.65 14.06
CA GLY A 732 -7.09 -33.35 13.56
C GLY A 732 -5.57 -33.19 13.64
N GLU A 733 -4.94 -33.69 14.70
CA GLU A 733 -3.49 -33.65 14.93
C GLU A 733 -2.65 -34.19 13.76
N PRO A 734 -2.93 -35.37 13.17
CA PRO A 734 -2.15 -35.87 12.04
C PRO A 734 -2.31 -34.99 10.78
N LEU A 735 -3.48 -34.35 10.60
CA LEU A 735 -3.71 -33.42 9.49
C LEU A 735 -2.90 -32.14 9.68
N ALA A 736 -2.95 -31.55 10.88
CA ALA A 736 -2.16 -30.37 11.25
C ALA A 736 -0.66 -30.62 11.04
N THR A 737 -0.15 -31.75 11.54
CA THR A 737 1.27 -32.12 11.43
C THR A 737 1.70 -32.29 9.98
N LYS A 738 0.85 -32.91 9.14
CA LYS A 738 1.19 -33.13 7.73
C LYS A 738 1.15 -31.83 6.91
N LEU A 739 0.19 -30.95 7.19
CA LEU A 739 0.14 -29.61 6.59
C LEU A 739 1.32 -28.75 7.04
N ASP A 740 1.71 -28.81 8.32
CA ASP A 740 2.88 -28.12 8.84
C ASP A 740 4.17 -28.60 8.16
N ASN A 741 4.37 -29.90 8.03
CA ASN A 741 5.53 -30.44 7.30
C ASN A 741 5.57 -29.98 5.83
N TYR A 742 4.42 -29.89 5.15
CA TYR A 742 4.36 -29.33 3.81
C TYR A 742 4.75 -27.84 3.79
N ASN A 743 4.16 -27.04 4.67
CA ASN A 743 4.39 -25.59 4.70
C ASN A 743 5.83 -25.19 5.05
N ASN A 744 6.58 -26.09 5.69
CA ASN A 744 8.00 -25.91 5.99
C ASN A 744 8.90 -26.66 4.98
N GLY A 745 8.39 -26.98 3.78
CA GLY A 745 9.18 -27.55 2.70
C GLY A 745 9.70 -28.98 2.91
N ARG A 746 9.11 -29.74 3.85
CA ARG A 746 9.58 -31.09 4.23
C ARG A 746 8.89 -32.22 3.47
N LEU A 747 8.03 -31.89 2.50
CA LEU A 747 7.28 -32.87 1.70
C LEU A 747 7.53 -32.68 0.19
N CYS A 748 6.48 -32.62 -0.62
CA CYS A 748 6.57 -32.65 -2.08
C CYS A 748 6.88 -31.31 -2.76
N ALA A 749 6.90 -30.22 -2.01
CA ALA A 749 7.37 -28.92 -2.46
C ALA A 749 8.53 -28.47 -1.57
N PRO A 750 9.62 -27.92 -2.15
CA PRO A 750 10.75 -27.42 -1.37
C PRO A 750 10.37 -26.17 -0.57
N HIS A 751 11.12 -25.88 0.48
CA HIS A 751 10.96 -24.62 1.21
C HIS A 751 11.31 -23.44 0.30
N ARG A 752 10.65 -22.30 0.52
CA ARG A 752 11.06 -21.04 -0.11
C ARG A 752 12.23 -20.49 0.70
N ASP A 753 13.43 -20.53 0.13
CA ASP A 753 14.62 -19.93 0.74
C ASP A 753 14.43 -18.41 0.90
#